data_AF-B8LX91-F1
#
_entry.id   AF-B8LX91-F1
#
_cell.length_a   1.000
_cell.length_b   1.000
_cell.length_c   1.000
_cell.angle_alpha   90.00
_cell.angle_beta   90.00
_cell.angle_gamma   90.00
#
_symmetry.space_group_name_H-M   'P 1'
#
loop_
_entity.id
_entity.type
_entity.pdbx_description
1 polymer ?
#
loop_
_entity_poly.entity_id
_entity_poly.type
_entity_poly.pdbx_seq_one_letter_code
_entity_poly.pdbx_strand_id
1 'polypeptide(L)'
;MASWLHLTSDSGGWCLEDSGRLRQAVQSMKHPTAQYPLIVYLLGGPCKRQALRVLLPYNNTARQGSWGISNLHLRNSNIETAYPEIFIDGILEANTRRPCRTSKRNDPTLVRQYRIHRMQYQSYAHVRDHIFHQCILPFIQVLCIFADELQEPEVLEKSLSDLASTACRNEAAAQPHLLVVLTDPNNTSQKDEVVTKSPTFDKIRRSQLRWAVVDLRDRVELSAVARFEPLRLKMRQELETARIVSEDRRLLFCATHLEALMQKAVKHAAQGSRQKFDIIAAARANNPVPQGIEYHLTNFLRLATQHGLPRTDIVTLVASALAVDAYPPNMHAFDPRTIFRRLYARHCHAVWRANSQAMEECETVESFFASFASRITRFHRPVDLRRRILGYNLGTWAPLKTNLTCLYCLLRGTCEVLPCGHAICDVCIRRFAAPGAGEYLFRLETCDLCQSTFTYTVRQVPPTQRPNILVLDGGGVRGIVTLGYLRELASLRNWFQLVVGTSVGGLIAIYEYIENYSPEQALEAFVPFARLIFPRKQRLPGPIDFFGNLARNLLSDGSYNSETLDSILAEAFGDQRRLYEASRHSQGGCRVAITASQVEKNGELCLFTNYRGPERPEGLTSYDVMAPANVDDEPFLWQVARCAVAALGYFQTKRLAGLGTFQDGGICANCPVRVALRESSLLWPHSKRPNVVVSIGTGYLDRKEEENVSIAHHLPRVVSDILSQGYIKRAKDAFLNSAAVDGTHGWKEARDSIPDDLRNDVFRLDVALPQLPELDDAGSIDGLASLSYEIPKSLIHSLLSTSFFFELDTKPLFSRQSIRCEGSILCSRDSSRQVLTRIESEIPGAVFMTDLGENLGMVQVHDGCEKCGYYRKRVTFGRQNSVVQIIVLTGGLLCANVIVRGGGNDVE
;
A
#
# COMPACT_ATOMS: atom_id res chain seq x y z
N MET A 1 -17.29 36.07 0.22
CA MET A 1 -17.90 35.13 1.20
C MET A 1 -18.98 34.34 0.49
N ALA A 2 -18.85 33.01 0.45
CA ALA A 2 -19.50 32.15 -0.54
C ALA A 2 -20.29 31.02 0.13
N SER A 3 -21.34 30.55 -0.55
CA SER A 3 -22.09 29.31 -0.28
C SER A 3 -21.15 28.13 -0.02
N TRP A 4 -21.50 27.18 0.86
CA TRP A 4 -20.65 26.01 1.09
C TRP A 4 -20.90 24.93 0.05
N LEU A 5 -22.10 24.34 0.05
CA LEU A 5 -22.50 23.32 -0.92
C LEU A 5 -23.55 23.87 -1.89
N HIS A 6 -23.30 23.71 -3.18
CA HIS A 6 -24.21 24.12 -4.25
C HIS A 6 -24.58 22.93 -5.13
N LEU A 7 -25.81 22.90 -5.63
CA LEU A 7 -26.30 21.84 -6.50
C LEU A 7 -26.72 22.43 -7.83
N THR A 8 -26.02 22.02 -8.88
CA THR A 8 -26.25 22.46 -10.26
C THR A 8 -26.77 21.28 -11.08
N SER A 9 -27.65 21.55 -12.04
CA SER A 9 -28.06 20.57 -13.06
C SER A 9 -27.42 20.93 -14.40
N ASP A 10 -26.76 19.97 -15.05
CA ASP A 10 -26.30 20.06 -16.44
C ASP A 10 -27.02 19.03 -17.32
N SER A 11 -26.72 19.02 -18.63
CA SER A 11 -27.29 18.04 -19.57
C SER A 11 -26.95 16.58 -19.26
N GLY A 12 -26.05 16.34 -18.30
CA GLY A 12 -25.58 15.04 -17.86
C GLY A 12 -26.05 14.61 -16.47
N GLY A 13 -26.85 15.42 -15.78
CA GLY A 13 -27.43 15.14 -14.46
C GLY A 13 -27.09 16.20 -13.42
N TRP A 14 -27.04 15.79 -12.15
CA TRP A 14 -26.76 16.68 -11.02
C TRP A 14 -25.26 16.72 -10.69
N CYS A 15 -24.77 17.90 -10.33
CA CYS A 15 -23.41 18.13 -9.84
C CYS A 15 -23.43 18.89 -8.52
N LEU A 16 -22.68 18.39 -7.54
CA LEU A 16 -22.47 18.99 -6.23
C LEU A 16 -21.17 19.78 -6.22
N GLU A 17 -21.24 21.08 -5.95
CA GLU A 17 -20.09 21.96 -5.83
C GLU A 17 -19.78 22.24 -4.35
N ASP A 18 -18.55 21.96 -3.90
CA ASP A 18 -18.02 22.31 -2.58
C ASP A 18 -17.05 23.48 -2.70
N SER A 19 -17.42 24.66 -2.17
CA SER A 19 -16.58 25.86 -2.25
C SER A 19 -15.34 25.84 -1.36
N GLY A 20 -15.13 24.80 -0.57
CA GLY A 20 -14.06 24.70 0.42
C GLY A 20 -14.31 25.59 1.64
N ARG A 21 -15.55 26.06 1.86
CA ARG A 21 -15.88 26.96 2.97
C ARG A 21 -15.61 26.35 4.35
N LEU A 22 -15.85 25.05 4.53
CA LEU A 22 -15.52 24.34 5.77
C LEU A 22 -14.01 24.38 6.04
N ARG A 23 -13.18 24.11 5.02
CA ARG A 23 -11.71 24.22 5.14
C ARG A 23 -11.28 25.61 5.56
N GLN A 24 -11.84 26.65 4.94
CA GLN A 24 -11.53 28.04 5.32
C GLN A 24 -11.91 28.34 6.77
N ALA A 25 -13.05 27.81 7.25
CA ALA A 25 -13.46 27.96 8.64
C ALA A 25 -12.45 27.27 9.59
N VAL A 26 -12.04 26.04 9.28
CA VAL A 26 -11.04 25.31 10.07
C VAL A 26 -9.66 25.99 10.05
N GLN A 27 -9.23 26.52 8.90
CA GLN A 27 -7.96 27.26 8.78
C GLN A 27 -7.96 28.58 9.55
N SER A 28 -9.13 29.18 9.81
CA SER A 28 -9.24 30.40 10.61
C SER A 28 -9.19 30.15 12.13
N MET A 29 -9.26 28.90 12.56
CA MET A 29 -9.15 28.51 13.97
C MET A 29 -7.68 28.50 14.42
N LYS A 30 -7.39 28.93 15.66
CA LYS A 30 -6.01 29.06 16.17
C LYS A 30 -5.32 27.70 16.36
N HIS A 31 -6.06 26.70 16.83
CA HIS A 31 -5.55 25.37 17.18
C HIS A 31 -6.50 24.28 16.69
N PRO A 32 -6.62 24.06 15.37
CA PRO A 32 -7.65 23.18 14.80
C PRO A 32 -7.55 21.70 15.24
N THR A 33 -6.40 21.25 15.72
CA THR A 33 -6.21 19.91 16.28
C THR A 33 -6.67 19.78 17.74
N ALA A 34 -6.82 20.89 18.45
CA ALA A 34 -7.24 20.95 19.86
C ALA A 34 -8.60 21.65 20.05
N GLN A 35 -9.24 22.09 18.96
CA GLN A 35 -10.57 22.69 18.97
C GLN A 35 -11.58 21.71 18.37
N TYR A 36 -12.78 21.64 18.96
CA TYR A 36 -13.83 20.66 18.69
C TYR A 36 -15.12 21.37 18.27
N PRO A 37 -15.30 21.66 16.97
CA PRO A 37 -16.41 22.49 16.51
C PRO A 37 -17.77 21.82 16.72
N LEU A 38 -18.75 22.60 17.18
CA LEU A 38 -20.15 22.18 17.31
C LEU A 38 -20.95 22.69 16.12
N ILE A 39 -21.70 21.80 15.46
CA ILE A 39 -22.47 22.08 14.26
C ILE A 39 -23.96 22.20 14.59
N VAL A 40 -24.53 23.36 14.26
CA VAL A 40 -25.96 23.62 14.25
C VAL A 40 -26.44 23.65 12.80
N TYR A 41 -27.45 22.86 12.46
CA TYR A 41 -28.15 22.97 11.17
C TYR A 41 -29.49 23.69 11.35
N LEU A 42 -29.72 24.73 10.55
CA LEU A 42 -30.96 25.52 10.57
C LEU A 42 -31.74 25.29 9.28
N LEU A 43 -32.98 24.86 9.38
CA LEU A 43 -33.90 24.65 8.25
C LEU A 43 -35.13 25.54 8.38
N GLY A 44 -35.45 26.29 7.33
CA GLY A 44 -36.51 27.31 7.35
C GLY A 44 -36.35 28.36 6.27
N GLY A 45 -37.23 29.36 6.30
CA GLY A 45 -37.40 30.41 5.31
C GLY A 45 -37.04 31.82 5.85
N PRO A 46 -37.92 32.83 5.70
CA PRO A 46 -37.71 34.20 6.19
C PRO A 46 -37.40 34.38 7.70
N CYS A 47 -38.20 33.79 8.60
CA CYS A 47 -38.04 33.84 10.06
C CYS A 47 -36.71 33.23 10.50
N LYS A 48 -36.30 32.09 9.92
CA LYS A 48 -34.95 31.55 10.11
C LYS A 48 -33.86 32.56 9.80
N ARG A 49 -33.95 33.31 8.70
CA ARG A 49 -32.95 34.33 8.34
C ARG A 49 -32.90 35.48 9.34
N GLN A 50 -34.03 35.85 9.93
CA GLN A 50 -34.07 36.83 11.02
C GLN A 50 -33.42 36.26 12.29
N ALA A 51 -33.74 35.02 12.65
CA ALA A 51 -33.12 34.33 13.79
C ALA A 51 -31.59 34.21 13.63
N LEU A 52 -31.10 33.84 12.44
CA LEU A 52 -29.67 33.70 12.15
C LEU A 52 -28.90 35.01 12.39
N ARG A 53 -29.50 36.17 12.10
CA ARG A 53 -28.89 37.49 12.38
C ARG A 53 -28.74 37.75 13.88
N VAL A 54 -29.70 37.29 14.68
CA VAL A 54 -29.68 37.44 16.14
C VAL A 54 -28.72 36.44 16.79
N LEU A 55 -28.64 35.21 16.27
CA LEU A 55 -27.72 34.19 16.75
C LEU A 55 -26.26 34.51 16.41
N LEU A 56 -26.01 35.19 15.29
CA LEU A 56 -24.69 35.56 14.79
C LEU A 56 -24.55 37.08 14.54
N PRO A 57 -24.58 37.92 15.59
CA PRO A 57 -24.62 39.39 15.45
C PRO A 57 -23.34 39.98 14.84
N TYR A 58 -22.19 39.32 15.02
CA TYR A 58 -20.89 39.74 14.49
C TYR A 58 -20.56 39.15 13.10
N ASN A 59 -21.51 38.47 12.48
CA ASN A 59 -21.35 37.87 11.17
C ASN A 59 -22.18 38.64 10.14
N ASN A 60 -21.62 38.87 8.95
CA ASN A 60 -22.33 39.53 7.84
C ASN A 60 -23.34 38.58 7.16
N THR A 61 -24.42 38.23 7.86
CA THR A 61 -25.48 37.30 7.39
C THR A 61 -26.49 37.95 6.44
N ALA A 62 -26.55 39.28 6.37
CA ALA A 62 -27.57 40.03 5.61
C ALA A 62 -27.30 40.23 4.11
N ARG A 63 -26.06 40.02 3.62
CA ARG A 63 -25.64 40.31 2.23
C ARG A 63 -25.78 39.14 1.24
N GLN A 64 -26.39 38.02 1.61
CA GLN A 64 -26.38 36.77 0.82
C GLN A 64 -27.77 36.46 0.24
N GLY A 65 -27.80 35.98 -1.02
CA GLY A 65 -29.02 35.43 -1.63
C GLY A 65 -29.20 33.94 -1.34
N SER A 66 -30.39 33.40 -1.62
CA SER A 66 -30.76 31.98 -1.45
C SER A 66 -30.18 31.11 -2.57
N TRP A 67 -28.86 30.91 -2.56
CA TRP A 67 -28.13 30.14 -3.58
C TRP A 67 -27.50 28.89 -2.97
N GLY A 68 -27.71 27.72 -3.60
CA GLY A 68 -27.16 26.43 -3.16
C GLY A 68 -27.98 25.69 -2.10
N ILE A 69 -27.44 24.58 -1.61
CA ILE A 69 -28.11 23.73 -0.61
C ILE A 69 -27.85 24.25 0.80
N SER A 70 -26.61 24.69 1.08
CA SER A 70 -26.23 25.12 2.42
C SER A 70 -25.17 26.22 2.43
N ASN A 71 -25.36 27.18 3.33
CA ASN A 71 -24.36 28.19 3.68
C ASN A 71 -23.71 27.84 5.02
N LEU A 72 -22.40 28.08 5.15
CA LEU A 72 -21.65 27.78 6.38
C LEU A 72 -21.12 29.07 7.02
N HIS A 73 -21.46 29.26 8.29
CA HIS A 73 -21.08 30.41 9.11
C HIS A 73 -20.32 29.94 10.35
N LEU A 74 -19.06 30.34 10.48
CA LEU A 74 -18.30 30.20 11.72
C LEU A 74 -18.63 31.37 12.63
N ARG A 75 -19.00 31.12 13.89
CA ARG A 75 -19.31 32.17 14.85
C ARG A 75 -18.05 32.91 15.27
N ASN A 76 -17.95 34.20 14.95
CA ASN A 76 -16.74 34.98 15.20
C ASN A 76 -16.43 35.16 16.70
N SER A 77 -17.46 35.19 17.56
CA SER A 77 -17.30 35.45 19.00
C SER A 77 -16.66 34.33 19.80
N ASN A 78 -16.61 33.09 19.27
CA ASN A 78 -16.05 31.93 19.96
C ASN A 78 -15.00 31.16 19.14
N ILE A 79 -14.42 31.81 18.13
CA ILE A 79 -13.40 31.18 17.27
C ILE A 79 -12.15 30.73 18.05
N GLU A 80 -11.89 31.37 19.19
CA GLU A 80 -10.74 31.08 20.05
C GLU A 80 -11.05 30.08 21.18
N THR A 81 -12.32 29.67 21.35
CA THR A 81 -12.69 28.73 22.41
C THR A 81 -12.37 27.29 22.01
N ALA A 82 -12.37 26.37 22.98
CA ALA A 82 -12.23 24.94 22.72
C ALA A 82 -13.37 24.36 21.85
N TYR A 83 -14.55 25.00 21.85
CA TYR A 83 -15.74 24.54 21.16
C TYR A 83 -16.32 25.66 20.26
N PRO A 84 -15.68 25.96 19.11
CA PRO A 84 -16.19 26.96 18.19
C PRO A 84 -17.52 26.49 17.57
N GLU A 85 -18.44 27.41 17.32
CA GLU A 85 -19.77 27.06 16.79
C GLU A 85 -19.83 27.30 15.26
N ILE A 86 -20.27 26.27 14.53
CA ILE A 86 -20.50 26.31 13.09
C ILE A 86 -22.00 26.22 12.84
N PHE A 87 -22.56 27.23 12.19
CA PHE A 87 -23.95 27.25 11.77
C PHE A 87 -24.03 26.94 10.27
N ILE A 88 -24.78 25.90 9.94
CA ILE A 88 -25.13 25.52 8.58
C ILE A 88 -26.57 25.98 8.32
N ASP A 89 -26.70 26.97 7.45
CA ASP A 89 -27.98 27.52 6.99
C ASP A 89 -28.46 26.73 5.78
N GLY A 90 -29.45 25.86 5.98
CA GLY A 90 -30.07 25.00 4.97
C GLY A 90 -31.13 25.74 4.16
N ILE A 91 -31.07 25.62 2.83
CA ILE A 91 -31.96 26.32 1.90
C ILE A 91 -32.99 25.33 1.33
N LEU A 92 -34.28 25.62 1.57
CA LEU A 92 -35.39 24.77 1.13
C LEU A 92 -35.58 24.81 -0.40
N GLU A 93 -35.69 26.01 -0.96
CA GLU A 93 -35.82 26.23 -2.40
C GLU A 93 -34.66 27.12 -2.87
N ALA A 94 -33.73 26.52 -3.62
CA ALA A 94 -32.60 27.25 -4.18
C ALA A 94 -32.85 27.55 -5.65
N ASN A 95 -32.47 28.74 -6.10
CA ASN A 95 -32.43 29.02 -7.54
C ASN A 95 -31.34 28.18 -8.21
N THR A 96 -31.74 27.20 -9.03
CA THR A 96 -30.85 26.30 -9.79
C THR A 96 -30.31 26.93 -11.07
N ARG A 97 -30.88 28.06 -11.52
CA ARG A 97 -30.68 28.64 -12.87
C ARG A 97 -29.64 29.76 -12.97
N ARG A 98 -28.86 30.07 -11.93
CA ARG A 98 -27.75 31.03 -12.06
C ARG A 98 -26.46 30.46 -11.49
N PRO A 99 -25.36 30.43 -12.27
CA PRO A 99 -24.04 30.20 -11.71
C PRO A 99 -23.78 31.24 -10.62
N CYS A 100 -23.16 30.82 -9.53
CA CYS A 100 -22.69 31.73 -8.51
C CYS A 100 -21.86 32.83 -9.18
N ARG A 101 -22.35 34.07 -9.26
CA ARG A 101 -21.50 35.24 -9.51
C ARG A 101 -20.63 35.36 -8.27
N THR A 102 -19.53 34.60 -8.25
CA THR A 102 -18.50 34.67 -7.24
C THR A 102 -18.10 36.14 -7.15
N SER A 103 -18.24 36.72 -5.95
CA SER A 103 -17.72 38.06 -5.72
C SER A 103 -16.27 38.06 -6.18
N LYS A 104 -15.85 39.05 -6.97
CA LYS A 104 -14.47 39.25 -7.47
C LYS A 104 -13.36 39.16 -6.39
N ARG A 105 -13.72 38.99 -5.10
CA ARG A 105 -12.85 38.83 -3.92
C ARG A 105 -12.68 37.40 -3.37
N ASN A 106 -13.44 36.40 -3.82
CA ASN A 106 -13.23 35.00 -3.41
C ASN A 106 -12.78 34.19 -4.63
N ASP A 107 -11.70 33.40 -4.47
CA ASP A 107 -11.12 32.60 -5.54
C ASP A 107 -12.09 31.49 -6.02
N PRO A 108 -12.69 31.57 -7.22
CA PRO A 108 -13.69 30.66 -7.80
C PRO A 108 -13.17 29.26 -8.13
N THR A 109 -12.00 28.86 -7.65
CA THR A 109 -11.32 27.60 -8.02
C THR A 109 -10.88 26.74 -6.84
N LEU A 110 -11.24 27.18 -5.64
CA LEU A 110 -11.36 26.30 -4.49
C LEU A 110 -12.68 25.49 -4.55
N VAL A 111 -13.55 25.78 -5.53
CA VAL A 111 -14.81 25.08 -5.73
C VAL A 111 -14.55 23.74 -6.40
N ARG A 112 -14.75 22.65 -5.66
CA ARG A 112 -14.64 21.27 -6.15
C ARG A 112 -16.00 20.79 -6.65
N GLN A 113 -16.03 20.24 -7.85
CA GLN A 113 -17.25 19.73 -8.47
C GLN A 113 -17.26 18.19 -8.42
N TYR A 114 -18.36 17.65 -7.93
CA TYR A 114 -18.61 16.21 -7.82
C TYR A 114 -19.85 15.86 -8.62
N ARG A 115 -19.71 15.06 -9.67
CA ARG A 115 -20.87 14.56 -10.41
C ARG A 115 -21.62 13.56 -9.56
N ILE A 116 -22.94 13.73 -9.44
CA ILE A 116 -23.78 12.83 -8.66
C ILE A 116 -24.20 11.65 -9.54
N HIS A 117 -23.65 10.49 -9.26
CA HIS A 117 -23.96 9.27 -9.98
C HIS A 117 -25.33 8.72 -9.56
N ARG A 118 -26.01 7.98 -10.46
CA ARG A 118 -27.24 7.22 -10.18
C ARG A 118 -28.48 8.04 -9.77
N MET A 119 -28.44 9.38 -9.85
CA MET A 119 -29.56 10.25 -9.48
C MET A 119 -29.95 11.27 -10.56
N GLN A 120 -29.56 11.03 -11.82
CA GLN A 120 -29.70 11.98 -12.93
C GLN A 120 -31.13 12.47 -13.18
N TYR A 121 -32.14 11.64 -12.90
CA TYR A 121 -33.56 11.93 -13.13
C TYR A 121 -34.33 12.31 -11.85
N GLN A 122 -33.63 12.48 -10.73
CA GLN A 122 -34.27 12.79 -9.45
C GLN A 122 -34.58 14.29 -9.31
N SER A 123 -35.59 14.63 -8.51
CA SER A 123 -35.92 16.03 -8.22
C SER A 123 -34.84 16.72 -7.37
N TYR A 124 -34.75 18.05 -7.45
CA TYR A 124 -33.84 18.84 -6.61
C TYR A 124 -33.99 18.49 -5.12
N ALA A 125 -35.24 18.40 -4.64
CA ALA A 125 -35.55 18.07 -3.26
C ALA A 125 -34.99 16.69 -2.88
N HIS A 126 -35.17 15.68 -3.73
CA HIS A 126 -34.67 14.33 -3.45
C HIS A 126 -33.13 14.29 -3.36
N VAL A 127 -32.43 14.98 -4.26
CA VAL A 127 -30.95 15.03 -4.27
C VAL A 127 -30.42 15.84 -3.08
N ARG A 128 -31.08 16.95 -2.74
CA ARG A 128 -30.79 17.75 -1.55
C ARG A 128 -30.93 16.91 -0.27
N ASP A 129 -32.02 16.17 -0.14
CA ASP A 129 -32.29 15.34 1.03
C ASP A 129 -31.24 14.22 1.14
N HIS A 130 -30.89 13.58 0.02
CA HIS A 130 -29.79 12.62 -0.02
C HIS A 130 -28.46 13.22 0.47
N ILE A 131 -28.09 14.42 -0.01
CA ILE A 131 -26.87 15.11 0.45
C ILE A 131 -26.94 15.44 1.94
N PHE A 132 -28.09 15.91 2.44
CA PHE A 132 -28.27 16.17 3.86
C PHE A 132 -28.05 14.89 4.69
N HIS A 133 -28.69 13.79 4.32
CA HIS A 133 -28.60 12.52 5.06
C HIS A 133 -27.22 11.89 5.02
N GLN A 134 -26.50 12.01 3.89
CA GLN A 134 -25.20 11.37 3.71
C GLN A 134 -24.03 12.24 4.17
N CYS A 135 -24.10 13.57 4.02
CA CYS A 135 -22.98 14.48 4.29
C CYS A 135 -23.09 15.27 5.58
N ILE A 136 -24.29 15.75 5.92
CA ILE A 136 -24.48 16.77 6.96
C ILE A 136 -24.95 16.11 8.25
N LEU A 137 -26.01 15.31 8.14
CA LEU A 137 -26.66 14.64 9.27
C LEU A 137 -25.70 13.87 10.20
N PRO A 138 -24.67 13.14 9.71
CA PRO A 138 -23.79 12.38 10.59
C PRO A 138 -22.95 13.22 11.57
N PHE A 139 -22.85 14.54 11.35
CA PHE A 139 -21.94 15.42 12.09
C PHE A 139 -22.64 16.50 12.93
N ILE A 140 -23.97 16.64 12.80
CA ILE A 140 -24.71 17.72 13.47
C ILE A 140 -25.00 17.38 14.93
N GLN A 141 -24.84 18.36 15.82
CA GLN A 141 -25.22 18.25 17.23
C GLN A 141 -26.65 18.74 17.46
N VAL A 142 -27.05 19.79 16.75
CA VAL A 142 -28.40 20.35 16.87
C VAL A 142 -29.01 20.57 15.49
N LEU A 143 -30.21 20.06 15.30
CA LEU A 143 -31.04 20.31 14.13
C LEU A 143 -32.19 21.23 14.53
N CYS A 144 -32.22 22.43 14.01
CA CYS A 144 -33.26 23.41 14.29
C CYS A 144 -34.15 23.65 13.06
N ILE A 145 -35.45 23.38 13.20
CA ILE A 145 -36.45 23.43 12.14
C ILE A 145 -37.49 24.50 12.47
N PHE A 146 -37.69 25.46 11.57
CA PHE A 146 -38.77 26.44 11.62
C PHE A 146 -40.01 25.84 10.96
N ALA A 147 -40.89 25.22 11.76
CA ALA A 147 -41.96 24.35 11.25
C ALA A 147 -43.03 25.11 10.44
N ASP A 148 -43.31 26.36 10.82
CA ASP A 148 -44.34 27.15 10.14
C ASP A 148 -43.95 27.54 8.72
N GLU A 149 -42.64 27.57 8.43
CA GLU A 149 -42.09 27.96 7.13
C GLU A 149 -41.96 26.79 6.13
N LEU A 150 -42.26 25.57 6.58
CA LEU A 150 -42.38 24.40 5.70
C LEU A 150 -43.80 24.37 5.14
N GLN A 151 -43.93 24.46 3.81
CA GLN A 151 -45.22 24.59 3.13
C GLN A 151 -46.07 23.31 3.18
N GLU A 152 -45.47 22.13 3.36
CA GLU A 152 -46.16 20.84 3.40
C GLU A 152 -45.91 20.09 4.73
N PRO A 153 -46.95 19.75 5.50
CA PRO A 153 -46.83 18.95 6.73
C PRO A 153 -46.18 17.58 6.50
N GLU A 154 -46.41 16.98 5.32
CA GLU A 154 -45.85 15.70 4.88
C GLU A 154 -44.32 15.75 4.75
N VAL A 155 -43.75 16.90 4.38
CA VAL A 155 -42.28 17.10 4.26
C VAL A 155 -41.63 17.17 5.65
N LEU A 156 -42.28 17.82 6.61
CA LEU A 156 -41.86 17.82 8.01
C LEU A 156 -41.92 16.40 8.57
N GLU A 157 -43.02 15.70 8.32
CA GLU A 157 -43.21 14.33 8.79
C GLU A 157 -42.19 13.35 8.18
N LYS A 158 -41.91 13.45 6.87
CA LYS A 158 -40.89 12.66 6.20
C LYS A 158 -39.49 12.93 6.77
N SER A 159 -39.10 14.20 6.90
CA SER A 159 -37.80 14.60 7.46
C SER A 159 -37.60 14.07 8.88
N LEU A 160 -38.65 14.13 9.70
CA LEU A 160 -38.68 13.63 11.07
C LEU A 160 -38.65 12.09 11.15
N SER A 161 -39.39 11.39 10.29
CA SER A 161 -39.36 9.93 10.18
C SER A 161 -37.99 9.43 9.73
N ASP A 162 -37.34 10.13 8.81
CA ASP A 162 -36.00 9.80 8.31
C ASP A 162 -34.92 10.03 9.38
N LEU A 163 -35.05 11.07 10.21
CA LEU A 163 -34.21 11.30 11.39
C LEU A 163 -34.40 10.20 12.45
N ALA A 164 -35.65 9.87 12.79
CA ALA A 164 -35.97 8.81 13.74
C ALA A 164 -35.44 7.45 13.27
N SER A 165 -35.62 7.12 11.99
CA SER A 165 -35.10 5.89 11.40
C SER A 165 -33.57 5.84 11.36
N THR A 166 -32.91 6.99 11.31
CA THR A 166 -31.45 7.10 11.36
C THR A 166 -30.91 6.99 12.78
N ALA A 167 -31.57 7.63 13.74
CA ALA A 167 -31.23 7.53 15.15
C ALA A 167 -31.35 6.09 15.68
N CYS A 168 -32.38 5.33 15.27
CA CYS A 168 -32.59 3.96 15.74
C CYS A 168 -31.64 2.90 15.14
N ARG A 169 -30.88 3.21 14.08
CA ARG A 169 -30.13 2.21 13.30
C ARG A 169 -28.62 2.39 13.27
N ASN A 170 -28.09 3.49 13.79
CA ASN A 170 -26.66 3.80 13.63
C ASN A 170 -26.02 4.18 14.96
N GLU A 171 -25.44 3.19 15.66
CA GLU A 171 -24.70 3.41 16.93
C GLU A 171 -23.44 4.27 16.74
N ALA A 172 -22.92 4.36 15.50
CA ALA A 172 -21.67 5.02 15.18
C ALA A 172 -21.83 6.49 14.68
N ALA A 173 -23.04 7.05 14.69
CA ALA A 173 -23.30 8.42 14.22
C ALA A 173 -23.84 9.32 15.35
N ALA A 174 -23.54 10.62 15.26
CA ALA A 174 -24.08 11.59 16.20
C ALA A 174 -25.61 11.65 16.05
N GLN A 175 -26.34 11.58 17.16
CA GLN A 175 -27.78 11.79 17.16
C GLN A 175 -28.04 13.27 17.46
N PRO A 176 -28.54 14.06 16.50
CA PRO A 176 -28.80 15.47 16.73
C PRO A 176 -29.94 15.68 17.71
N HIS A 177 -29.82 16.71 18.55
CA HIS A 177 -30.95 17.23 19.31
C HIS A 177 -31.85 18.03 18.37
N LEU A 178 -33.14 17.71 18.36
CA LEU A 178 -34.11 18.38 17.49
C LEU A 178 -34.73 19.60 18.20
N LEU A 179 -34.64 20.76 17.57
CA LEU A 179 -35.31 21.99 18.00
C LEU A 179 -36.37 22.39 16.98
N VAL A 180 -37.63 22.33 17.37
CA VAL A 180 -38.75 22.78 16.54
C VAL A 180 -39.14 24.19 16.97
N VAL A 181 -39.13 25.14 16.04
CA VAL A 181 -39.47 26.54 16.29
C VAL A 181 -40.80 26.87 15.66
N LEU A 182 -41.73 27.37 16.47
CA LEU A 182 -43.04 27.87 16.05
C LEU A 182 -43.00 29.40 16.05
N THR A 183 -43.44 30.02 14.97
CA THR A 183 -43.33 31.45 14.69
C THR A 183 -44.60 32.09 14.14
N ASP A 184 -45.56 31.32 13.63
CA ASP A 184 -46.81 31.82 13.03
C ASP A 184 -48.00 31.70 14.02
N PRO A 185 -48.53 32.83 14.52
CA PRO A 185 -49.65 32.82 15.46
C PRO A 185 -50.96 32.29 14.84
N ASN A 186 -51.10 32.33 13.51
CA ASN A 186 -52.30 31.91 12.79
C ASN A 186 -52.37 30.39 12.54
N ASN A 187 -51.29 29.65 12.83
CA ASN A 187 -51.16 28.22 12.53
C ASN A 187 -51.39 27.32 13.77
N THR A 188 -52.40 27.65 14.56
CA THR A 188 -52.58 27.15 15.94
C THR A 188 -53.29 25.79 16.07
N SER A 189 -53.87 25.23 14.99
CA SER A 189 -54.70 24.01 15.10
C SER A 189 -54.20 22.79 14.30
N GLN A 190 -53.71 22.96 13.07
CA GLN A 190 -53.26 21.83 12.23
C GLN A 190 -51.80 21.40 12.50
N LYS A 191 -50.87 22.34 12.66
CA LYS A 191 -49.45 22.02 12.90
C LYS A 191 -49.15 21.65 14.35
N ASP A 192 -49.90 22.16 15.32
CA ASP A 192 -49.79 21.72 16.71
C ASP A 192 -50.19 20.24 16.86
N GLU A 193 -51.22 19.75 16.16
CA GLU A 193 -51.52 18.30 16.12
C GLU A 193 -50.46 17.48 15.38
N VAL A 194 -49.87 18.00 14.29
CA VAL A 194 -48.76 17.31 13.60
C VAL A 194 -47.50 17.26 14.48
N VAL A 195 -47.20 18.31 15.25
CA VAL A 195 -46.03 18.36 16.15
C VAL A 195 -46.25 17.61 17.47
N THR A 196 -47.49 17.48 17.95
CA THR A 196 -47.78 16.88 19.26
C THR A 196 -48.50 15.52 19.22
N LYS A 197 -49.19 15.17 18.11
CA LYS A 197 -50.03 13.96 17.96
C LYS A 197 -49.76 13.14 16.68
N SER A 198 -48.82 13.52 15.80
CA SER A 198 -48.48 12.71 14.61
C SER A 198 -47.90 11.33 15.00
N PRO A 199 -48.23 10.25 14.27
CA PRO A 199 -47.62 8.93 14.46
C PRO A 199 -46.09 8.93 14.30
N THR A 200 -45.55 9.91 13.57
CA THR A 200 -44.11 10.12 13.43
C THR A 200 -43.49 10.73 14.69
N PHE A 201 -44.19 11.63 15.38
CA PHE A 201 -43.75 12.12 16.68
C PHE A 201 -43.85 11.05 17.77
N ASP A 202 -44.81 10.12 17.68
CA ASP A 202 -44.82 8.94 18.54
C ASP A 202 -43.63 8.00 18.25
N LYS A 203 -43.25 7.85 16.98
CA LYS A 203 -42.02 7.13 16.60
C LYS A 203 -40.76 7.84 17.09
N ILE A 204 -40.74 9.18 17.08
CA ILE A 204 -39.66 9.98 17.68
C ILE A 204 -39.65 9.83 19.20
N ARG A 205 -40.80 9.84 19.88
CA ARG A 205 -40.90 9.62 21.33
C ARG A 205 -40.44 8.22 21.75
N ARG A 206 -40.67 7.22 20.89
CA ARG A 206 -40.17 5.84 21.07
C ARG A 206 -38.69 5.70 20.71
N SER A 207 -38.19 6.52 19.78
CA SER A 207 -36.76 6.65 19.54
C SER A 207 -36.14 7.45 20.68
N GLN A 208 -34.96 7.11 21.20
CA GLN A 208 -34.34 7.87 22.30
C GLN A 208 -33.82 9.26 21.87
N LEU A 209 -34.40 9.86 20.82
CA LEU A 209 -34.00 11.13 20.24
C LEU A 209 -34.52 12.28 21.09
N ARG A 210 -33.60 13.12 21.57
CA ARG A 210 -33.93 14.32 22.35
C ARG A 210 -34.48 15.41 21.43
N TRP A 211 -35.61 16.01 21.83
CA TRP A 211 -36.23 17.11 21.11
C TRP A 211 -36.81 18.15 22.06
N ALA A 212 -36.94 19.39 21.59
CA ALA A 212 -37.65 20.46 22.30
C ALA A 212 -38.35 21.41 21.33
N VAL A 213 -39.41 22.05 21.81
CA VAL A 213 -40.17 23.07 21.07
C VAL A 213 -39.85 24.45 21.65
N VAL A 214 -39.62 25.42 20.78
CA VAL A 214 -39.51 26.83 21.12
C VAL A 214 -40.66 27.55 20.46
N ASP A 215 -41.65 27.93 21.27
CA ASP A 215 -42.80 28.70 20.80
C ASP A 215 -42.48 30.19 20.85
N LEU A 216 -42.54 30.85 19.69
CA LEU A 216 -42.31 32.29 19.51
C LEU A 216 -43.55 32.99 18.94
N ARG A 217 -44.71 32.34 18.91
CA ARG A 217 -45.96 32.87 18.33
C ARG A 217 -46.49 34.09 19.10
N ASP A 218 -46.26 34.13 20.41
CA ASP A 218 -46.61 35.23 21.32
C ASP A 218 -45.67 36.45 21.22
N ARG A 219 -44.61 36.36 20.40
CA ARG A 219 -43.49 37.33 20.39
C ARG A 219 -43.31 38.05 19.07
N VAL A 220 -44.28 37.97 18.15
CA VAL A 220 -44.18 38.54 16.80
C VAL A 220 -44.00 40.06 16.81
N GLU A 221 -44.62 40.75 17.78
CA GLU A 221 -44.58 42.21 17.91
C GLU A 221 -43.28 42.74 18.56
N LEU A 222 -42.43 41.86 19.10
CA LEU A 222 -41.19 42.25 19.77
C LEU A 222 -40.07 42.56 18.76
N SER A 223 -39.04 43.30 19.23
CA SER A 223 -37.80 43.45 18.47
C SER A 223 -37.19 42.08 18.13
N ALA A 224 -36.48 41.96 17.00
CA ALA A 224 -35.90 40.67 16.58
C ALA A 224 -35.01 40.04 17.67
N VAL A 225 -34.23 40.86 18.39
CA VAL A 225 -33.39 40.38 19.51
C VAL A 225 -34.26 39.80 20.63
N ALA A 226 -35.30 40.50 21.06
CA ALA A 226 -36.20 40.04 22.13
C ALA A 226 -37.07 38.84 21.70
N ARG A 227 -37.50 38.82 20.42
CA ARG A 227 -38.28 37.74 19.83
C ARG A 227 -37.51 36.43 19.83
N PHE A 228 -36.25 36.43 19.41
CA PHE A 228 -35.44 35.21 19.28
C PHE A 228 -34.58 34.89 20.52
N GLU A 229 -34.67 35.67 21.60
CA GLU A 229 -33.92 35.40 22.84
C GLU A 229 -34.24 34.02 23.45
N PRO A 230 -35.52 33.56 23.52
CA PRO A 230 -35.82 32.21 24.00
C PRO A 230 -35.14 31.12 23.17
N LEU A 231 -35.11 31.29 21.84
CA LEU A 231 -34.42 30.39 20.93
C LEU A 231 -32.91 30.40 21.20
N ARG A 232 -32.30 31.57 21.41
CA ARG A 232 -30.87 31.70 21.70
C ARG A 232 -30.48 30.98 23.00
N LEU A 233 -31.27 31.15 24.06
CA LEU A 233 -31.05 30.50 25.35
C LEU A 233 -31.23 28.98 25.24
N LYS A 234 -32.32 28.53 24.61
CA LYS A 234 -32.59 27.10 24.44
C LYS A 234 -31.56 26.42 23.54
N MET A 235 -31.15 27.06 22.46
CA MET A 235 -30.09 26.56 21.56
C MET A 235 -28.78 26.34 22.33
N ARG A 236 -28.38 27.28 23.19
CA ARG A 236 -27.17 27.14 24.01
C ARG A 236 -27.27 25.95 24.96
N GLN A 237 -28.41 25.78 25.62
CA GLN A 237 -28.65 24.65 26.52
C GLN A 237 -28.59 23.30 25.79
N GLU A 238 -29.23 23.21 24.62
CA GLU A 238 -29.22 21.99 23.82
C GLU A 238 -27.85 21.71 23.22
N LEU A 239 -27.10 22.72 22.77
CA LEU A 239 -25.73 22.55 22.30
C LEU A 239 -24.81 22.02 23.39
N GLU A 240 -24.90 22.57 24.60
CA GLU A 240 -24.08 22.10 25.71
C GLU A 240 -24.41 20.65 26.08
N THR A 241 -25.70 20.29 26.08
CA THR A 241 -26.07 18.90 26.35
C THR A 241 -25.64 17.97 25.21
N ALA A 242 -25.81 18.39 23.95
CA ALA A 242 -25.40 17.61 22.79
C ALA A 242 -23.87 17.44 22.73
N ARG A 243 -23.10 18.42 23.20
CA ARG A 243 -21.65 18.34 23.38
C ARG A 243 -21.29 17.23 24.35
N ILE A 244 -21.88 17.22 25.56
CA ILE A 244 -21.64 16.20 26.58
C ILE A 244 -21.99 14.80 26.04
N VAL A 245 -23.15 14.65 25.39
CA VAL A 245 -23.56 13.37 24.80
C VAL A 245 -22.60 12.92 23.69
N SER A 246 -22.14 13.85 22.85
CA SER A 246 -21.18 13.54 21.77
C SER A 246 -19.79 13.18 22.34
N GLU A 247 -19.40 13.80 23.44
CA GLU A 247 -18.16 13.49 24.16
C GLU A 247 -18.22 12.10 24.80
N ASP A 248 -19.30 11.78 25.50
CA ASP A 248 -19.55 10.46 26.11
C ASP A 248 -19.55 9.33 25.06
N ARG A 249 -20.16 9.59 23.89
CA ARG A 249 -20.17 8.64 22.76
C ARG A 249 -18.89 8.65 21.93
N ARG A 250 -17.94 9.54 22.24
CA ARG A 250 -16.69 9.74 21.48
C ARG A 250 -16.92 10.04 20.00
N LEU A 251 -17.89 10.88 19.71
CA LEU A 251 -18.25 11.39 18.37
C LEU A 251 -18.01 12.90 18.24
N LEU A 252 -17.33 13.50 19.21
CA LEU A 252 -16.89 14.89 19.15
C LEU A 252 -15.53 14.98 18.42
N PHE A 253 -15.55 15.43 17.16
CA PHE A 253 -14.36 15.48 16.32
C PHE A 253 -13.60 16.80 16.51
N CYS A 254 -12.25 16.73 16.53
CA CYS A 254 -11.46 17.95 16.39
C CYS A 254 -11.65 18.56 14.98
N ALA A 255 -11.34 19.83 14.81
CA ALA A 255 -11.64 20.55 13.57
C ALA A 255 -10.96 19.93 12.33
N THR A 256 -9.76 19.37 12.48
CA THR A 256 -9.06 18.68 11.38
C THR A 256 -9.69 17.33 11.02
N HIS A 257 -10.12 16.53 12.01
CA HIS A 257 -10.85 15.28 11.77
C HIS A 257 -12.22 15.56 11.14
N LEU A 258 -12.92 16.59 11.63
CA LEU A 258 -14.22 17.01 11.11
C LEU A 258 -14.12 17.40 9.62
N GLU A 259 -13.16 18.26 9.26
CA GLU A 259 -12.93 18.63 7.85
C GLU A 259 -12.69 17.40 6.98
N ALA A 260 -11.81 16.51 7.42
CA ALA A 260 -11.42 15.32 6.65
C ALA A 260 -12.60 14.35 6.46
N LEU A 261 -13.38 14.09 7.52
CA LEU A 261 -14.51 13.18 7.49
C LEU A 261 -15.69 13.75 6.70
N MET A 262 -16.02 15.03 6.87
CA MET A 262 -17.08 15.68 6.07
C MET A 262 -16.71 15.72 4.59
N GLN A 263 -15.43 15.94 4.25
CA GLN A 263 -14.97 15.87 2.86
C GLN A 263 -15.16 14.46 2.27
N LYS A 264 -14.88 13.39 3.04
CA LYS A 264 -15.16 12.00 2.63
C LYS A 264 -16.67 11.76 2.49
N ALA A 265 -17.48 12.36 3.35
CA ALA A 265 -18.94 12.27 3.29
C ALA A 265 -19.52 12.95 2.04
N VAL A 266 -18.98 14.10 1.63
CA VAL A 266 -19.34 14.78 0.38
C VAL A 266 -19.07 13.88 -0.84
N LYS A 267 -17.88 13.24 -0.89
CA LYS A 267 -17.55 12.29 -1.95
C LYS A 267 -18.48 11.08 -1.96
N HIS A 268 -18.77 10.52 -0.78
CA HIS A 268 -19.69 9.38 -0.64
C HIS A 268 -21.09 9.71 -1.15
N ALA A 269 -21.64 10.88 -0.82
CA ALA A 269 -22.95 11.29 -1.31
C ALA A 269 -22.96 11.47 -2.83
N ALA A 270 -21.88 11.99 -3.41
CA ALA A 270 -21.75 12.14 -4.87
C ALA A 270 -21.73 10.79 -5.61
N GLN A 271 -21.34 9.69 -4.97
CA GLN A 271 -21.44 8.36 -5.57
C GLN A 271 -22.90 7.88 -5.75
N GLY A 272 -23.88 8.57 -5.14
CA GLY A 272 -25.29 8.18 -5.20
C GLY A 272 -25.57 6.84 -4.51
N SER A 273 -24.74 6.45 -3.55
CA SER A 273 -24.89 5.18 -2.83
C SER A 273 -26.10 5.22 -1.90
N ARG A 274 -26.89 4.14 -1.88
CA ARG A 274 -27.97 3.95 -0.88
C ARG A 274 -27.43 3.55 0.49
N GLN A 275 -26.17 3.11 0.58
CA GLN A 275 -25.53 2.79 1.85
C GLN A 275 -25.27 4.09 2.62
N LYS A 276 -25.56 4.09 3.93
CA LYS A 276 -25.28 5.24 4.80
C LYS A 276 -23.77 5.45 4.92
N PHE A 277 -23.37 6.72 5.02
CA PHE A 277 -21.98 7.07 5.28
C PHE A 277 -21.49 6.46 6.60
N ASP A 278 -20.46 5.64 6.53
CA ASP A 278 -19.83 5.00 7.68
C ASP A 278 -18.59 5.80 8.09
N ILE A 279 -18.71 6.52 9.21
CA ILE A 279 -17.65 7.38 9.73
C ILE A 279 -16.41 6.56 10.11
N ILE A 280 -16.58 5.37 10.69
CA ILE A 280 -15.46 4.52 11.13
C ILE A 280 -14.71 3.99 9.91
N ALA A 281 -15.43 3.47 8.91
CA ALA A 281 -14.80 3.03 7.66
C ALA A 281 -14.12 4.19 6.93
N ALA A 282 -14.73 5.37 6.90
CA ALA A 282 -14.13 6.56 6.28
C ALA A 282 -12.85 7.02 6.98
N ALA A 283 -12.83 6.99 8.32
CA ALA A 283 -11.64 7.26 9.15
C ALA A 283 -10.52 6.25 8.90
N ARG A 284 -10.88 4.99 8.59
CA ARG A 284 -9.97 3.88 8.30
C ARG A 284 -9.55 3.74 6.84
N ALA A 285 -10.09 4.52 5.91
CA ALA A 285 -9.88 4.25 4.48
C ALA A 285 -8.40 4.24 4.05
N ASN A 286 -7.53 5.05 4.68
CA ASN A 286 -6.10 5.10 4.36
C ASN A 286 -5.26 4.10 5.17
N ASN A 287 -5.88 3.35 6.09
CA ASN A 287 -5.28 2.25 6.83
C ASN A 287 -6.37 1.18 7.07
N PRO A 288 -6.83 0.49 6.02
CA PRO A 288 -7.91 -0.49 6.16
C PRO A 288 -7.47 -1.66 7.04
N VAL A 289 -8.44 -2.46 7.50
CA VAL A 289 -8.13 -3.75 8.12
C VAL A 289 -7.36 -4.60 7.09
N PRO A 290 -6.23 -5.23 7.46
CA PRO A 290 -5.46 -6.05 6.55
C PRO A 290 -6.30 -7.13 5.87
N GLN A 291 -6.07 -7.30 4.56
CA GLN A 291 -6.51 -8.49 3.84
C GLN A 291 -5.78 -9.70 4.44
N GLY A 292 -6.48 -10.84 4.60
CA GLY A 292 -5.89 -12.05 5.18
C GLY A 292 -5.84 -12.12 6.70
N ILE A 293 -6.49 -11.18 7.41
CA ILE A 293 -6.54 -11.19 8.89
C ILE A 293 -7.02 -12.55 9.44
N GLU A 294 -8.00 -13.17 8.80
CA GLU A 294 -8.52 -14.48 9.22
C GLU A 294 -7.47 -15.58 9.05
N TYR A 295 -6.77 -15.61 7.92
CA TYR A 295 -5.67 -16.55 7.66
C TYR A 295 -4.55 -16.42 8.71
N HIS A 296 -4.13 -15.18 9.01
CA HIS A 296 -3.05 -14.92 9.95
C HIS A 296 -3.43 -15.24 11.39
N LEU A 297 -4.64 -14.90 11.81
CA LEU A 297 -5.16 -15.25 13.14
C LEU A 297 -5.31 -16.77 13.28
N THR A 298 -5.86 -17.47 12.29
CA THR A 298 -5.95 -18.94 12.30
C THR A 298 -4.58 -19.60 12.41
N ASN A 299 -3.58 -19.12 11.66
CA ASN A 299 -2.22 -19.61 11.76
C ASN A 299 -1.62 -19.38 13.15
N PHE A 300 -1.86 -18.21 13.75
CA PHE A 300 -1.43 -17.94 15.12
C PHE A 300 -2.12 -18.86 16.13
N LEU A 301 -3.44 -19.08 16.01
CA LEU A 301 -4.17 -19.98 16.90
C LEU A 301 -3.65 -21.42 16.79
N ARG A 302 -3.41 -21.92 15.58
CA ARG A 302 -2.81 -23.24 15.37
C ARG A 302 -1.45 -23.33 16.08
N LEU A 303 -0.59 -22.34 15.89
CA LEU A 303 0.73 -22.29 16.51
C LEU A 303 0.64 -22.24 18.05
N ALA A 304 -0.29 -21.43 18.58
CA ALA A 304 -0.54 -21.29 20.00
C ALA A 304 -1.03 -22.61 20.64
N THR A 305 -1.96 -23.30 19.97
CA THR A 305 -2.46 -24.62 20.42
C THR A 305 -1.34 -25.67 20.40
N GLN A 306 -0.50 -25.71 19.36
CA GLN A 306 0.63 -26.64 19.27
C GLN A 306 1.63 -26.47 20.42
N HIS A 307 1.81 -25.25 20.90
CA HIS A 307 2.73 -24.93 22.01
C HIS A 307 2.03 -24.86 23.39
N GLY A 308 0.75 -25.24 23.48
CA GLY A 308 0.03 -25.31 24.75
C GLY A 308 -0.20 -23.96 25.42
N LEU A 309 -0.37 -22.88 24.66
CA LEU A 309 -0.57 -21.54 25.22
C LEU A 309 -1.86 -21.42 26.04
N PRO A 310 -1.82 -20.77 27.22
CA PRO A 310 -3.02 -20.48 27.99
C PRO A 310 -4.03 -19.63 27.21
N ARG A 311 -5.33 -19.90 27.38
CA ARG A 311 -6.42 -19.14 26.76
C ARG A 311 -6.31 -17.63 27.01
N THR A 312 -6.00 -17.25 28.24
CA THR A 312 -5.85 -15.83 28.66
C THR A 312 -4.75 -15.11 27.89
N ASP A 313 -3.65 -15.80 27.61
CA ASP A 313 -2.57 -15.27 26.79
C ASP A 313 -3.09 -15.05 25.39
N ILE A 314 -3.60 -16.10 24.71
CA ILE A 314 -4.12 -16.03 23.33
C ILE A 314 -5.05 -14.81 23.15
N VAL A 315 -6.04 -14.65 24.03
CA VAL A 315 -6.98 -13.53 23.99
C VAL A 315 -6.29 -12.18 24.19
N THR A 316 -5.40 -12.06 25.18
CA THR A 316 -4.62 -10.84 25.43
C THR A 316 -3.87 -10.37 24.18
N LEU A 317 -3.41 -11.31 23.38
CA LEU A 317 -2.49 -11.06 22.27
C LEU A 317 -3.21 -10.68 21.01
N VAL A 318 -4.30 -11.39 20.71
CA VAL A 318 -5.21 -11.02 19.64
C VAL A 318 -5.82 -9.66 19.96
N ALA A 319 -6.37 -9.46 21.17
CA ALA A 319 -6.98 -8.20 21.56
C ALA A 319 -6.04 -7.00 21.47
N SER A 320 -4.79 -7.13 21.97
CA SER A 320 -3.83 -6.04 21.90
C SER A 320 -3.28 -5.78 20.50
N ALA A 321 -3.10 -6.83 19.68
CA ALA A 321 -2.77 -6.69 18.26
C ALA A 321 -3.85 -5.89 17.50
N LEU A 322 -5.11 -6.28 17.69
CA LEU A 322 -6.26 -5.60 17.10
C LEU A 322 -6.36 -4.16 17.59
N ALA A 323 -6.15 -3.88 18.89
CA ALA A 323 -6.22 -2.53 19.44
C ALA A 323 -5.16 -1.60 18.84
N VAL A 324 -3.94 -2.10 18.65
CA VAL A 324 -2.84 -1.34 18.03
C VAL A 324 -3.09 -1.09 16.56
N ASP A 325 -3.66 -2.05 15.85
CA ASP A 325 -4.07 -1.82 14.46
C ASP A 325 -5.20 -0.81 14.40
N ALA A 326 -6.22 -0.92 15.27
CA ALA A 326 -7.43 -0.11 15.29
C ALA A 326 -7.19 1.38 15.56
N TYR A 327 -6.21 1.72 16.40
CA TYR A 327 -5.90 3.09 16.81
C TYR A 327 -4.48 3.49 16.40
N PRO A 328 -4.19 3.69 15.09
CA PRO A 328 -2.93 4.26 14.66
C PRO A 328 -2.76 5.69 15.19
N PRO A 329 -1.54 6.23 15.20
CA PRO A 329 -1.28 7.61 15.63
C PRO A 329 -2.20 8.62 14.91
N ASN A 330 -2.67 9.64 15.65
CA ASN A 330 -3.57 10.69 15.17
C ASN A 330 -4.96 10.25 14.70
N MET A 331 -5.35 8.99 14.89
CA MET A 331 -6.73 8.55 14.66
C MET A 331 -7.66 9.12 15.74
N HIS A 332 -8.88 9.50 15.34
CA HIS A 332 -9.94 9.88 16.27
C HIS A 332 -10.21 8.74 17.26
N ALA A 333 -10.32 9.07 18.54
CA ALA A 333 -10.51 8.12 19.61
C ALA A 333 -11.98 7.69 19.69
N PHE A 334 -12.47 6.88 18.75
CA PHE A 334 -13.82 6.31 18.79
C PHE A 334 -14.06 5.43 20.03
N ASP A 335 -15.32 5.04 20.25
CA ASP A 335 -15.64 4.00 21.23
C ASP A 335 -14.99 2.65 20.84
N PRO A 336 -14.22 2.02 21.75
CA PRO A 336 -13.56 0.76 21.46
C PRO A 336 -14.51 -0.37 21.07
N ARG A 337 -15.66 -0.51 21.72
CA ARG A 337 -16.59 -1.63 21.43
C ARG A 337 -17.24 -1.42 20.07
N THR A 338 -17.65 -0.20 19.75
CA THR A 338 -18.17 0.13 18.43
C THR A 338 -17.15 -0.14 17.33
N ILE A 339 -15.89 0.27 17.52
CA ILE A 339 -14.81 -0.03 16.56
C ILE A 339 -14.59 -1.53 16.40
N PHE A 340 -14.54 -2.29 17.50
CA PHE A 340 -14.31 -3.72 17.47
C PHE A 340 -15.41 -4.45 16.70
N ARG A 341 -16.67 -4.18 17.06
CA ARG A 341 -17.84 -4.75 16.41
C ARG A 341 -17.90 -4.42 14.93
N ARG A 342 -17.53 -3.18 14.58
CA ARG A 342 -17.56 -2.73 13.18
C ARG A 342 -16.46 -3.35 12.32
N LEU A 343 -15.24 -3.45 12.85
CA LEU A 343 -14.05 -3.80 12.05
C LEU A 343 -13.59 -5.24 12.22
N TYR A 344 -13.73 -5.84 13.40
CA TYR A 344 -13.02 -7.08 13.76
C TYR A 344 -13.93 -8.23 14.20
N ALA A 345 -15.11 -7.97 14.79
CA ALA A 345 -15.96 -9.01 15.36
C ALA A 345 -16.29 -10.13 14.34
N ARG A 346 -16.59 -9.77 13.08
CA ARG A 346 -16.85 -10.77 12.02
C ARG A 346 -15.65 -11.70 11.79
N HIS A 347 -14.43 -11.16 11.84
CA HIS A 347 -13.20 -11.90 11.60
C HIS A 347 -12.88 -12.78 12.80
N CYS A 348 -13.06 -12.28 14.02
CA CYS A 348 -12.95 -13.09 15.24
C CYS A 348 -13.95 -14.25 15.24
N HIS A 349 -15.21 -14.01 14.90
CA HIS A 349 -16.20 -15.09 14.80
C HIS A 349 -15.84 -16.13 13.72
N ALA A 350 -15.31 -15.70 12.58
CA ALA A 350 -14.89 -16.62 11.51
C ALA A 350 -13.73 -17.51 11.95
N VAL A 351 -12.71 -16.94 12.59
CA VAL A 351 -11.52 -17.65 13.06
C VAL A 351 -11.85 -18.69 14.14
N TRP A 352 -12.73 -18.35 15.09
CA TRP A 352 -13.12 -19.28 16.15
C TRP A 352 -14.30 -20.19 15.78
N ARG A 353 -14.81 -20.17 14.54
CA ARG A 353 -16.03 -20.89 14.15
C ARG A 353 -16.00 -22.40 14.44
N ALA A 354 -14.81 -23.02 14.41
CA ALA A 354 -14.63 -24.43 14.74
C ALA A 354 -14.68 -24.74 16.25
N ASN A 355 -14.65 -23.71 17.10
CA ASN A 355 -14.74 -23.82 18.56
C ASN A 355 -16.21 -23.74 19.00
N SER A 356 -16.65 -24.68 19.82
CA SER A 356 -18.01 -24.69 20.39
C SER A 356 -18.33 -23.45 21.25
N GLN A 357 -17.30 -22.76 21.75
CA GLN A 357 -17.39 -21.53 22.56
C GLN A 357 -16.98 -20.27 21.78
N ALA A 358 -17.06 -20.28 20.45
CA ALA A 358 -16.63 -19.16 19.60
C ALA A 358 -17.19 -17.78 20.01
N MET A 359 -18.44 -17.75 20.48
CA MET A 359 -19.10 -16.52 20.90
C MET A 359 -18.46 -15.96 22.18
N GLU A 360 -18.22 -16.81 23.18
CA GLU A 360 -17.57 -16.45 24.44
C GLU A 360 -16.14 -15.94 24.20
N GLU A 361 -15.42 -16.56 23.27
CA GLU A 361 -14.07 -16.12 22.90
C GLU A 361 -14.08 -14.74 22.27
N CYS A 362 -15.01 -14.47 21.35
CA CYS A 362 -15.16 -13.16 20.73
C CYS A 362 -15.52 -12.08 21.77
N GLU A 363 -16.41 -12.38 22.72
CA GLU A 363 -16.78 -11.47 23.81
C GLU A 363 -15.59 -11.17 24.74
N THR A 364 -14.77 -12.18 25.04
CA THR A 364 -13.57 -12.01 25.86
C THR A 364 -12.53 -11.16 25.14
N VAL A 365 -12.32 -11.40 23.83
CA VAL A 365 -11.47 -10.55 22.98
C VAL A 365 -11.98 -9.11 22.93
N GLU A 366 -13.30 -8.88 22.78
CA GLU A 366 -13.89 -7.53 22.81
C GLU A 366 -13.58 -6.81 24.13
N SER A 367 -13.73 -7.52 25.27
CA SER A 367 -13.48 -6.96 26.59
C SER A 367 -12.02 -6.52 26.77
N PHE A 368 -11.06 -7.39 26.43
CA PHE A 368 -9.63 -7.08 26.49
C PHE A 368 -9.26 -5.98 25.49
N PHE A 369 -9.83 -6.02 24.28
CA PHE A 369 -9.64 -5.00 23.26
C PHE A 369 -10.05 -3.62 23.78
N ALA A 370 -11.24 -3.53 24.40
CA ALA A 370 -11.76 -2.29 24.93
C ALA A 370 -10.88 -1.72 26.05
N SER A 371 -10.33 -2.58 26.91
CA SER A 371 -9.36 -2.22 27.94
C SER A 371 -8.07 -1.64 27.33
N PHE A 372 -7.47 -2.35 26.36
CA PHE A 372 -6.23 -1.90 25.70
C PHE A 372 -6.43 -0.61 24.89
N ALA A 373 -7.50 -0.51 24.11
CA ALA A 373 -7.84 0.69 23.36
C ALA A 373 -8.06 1.90 24.28
N SER A 374 -8.66 1.71 25.45
CA SER A 374 -8.81 2.78 26.45
C SER A 374 -7.47 3.27 27.00
N ARG A 375 -6.48 2.39 27.15
CA ARG A 375 -5.12 2.76 27.55
C ARG A 375 -4.37 3.51 26.44
N ILE A 376 -4.54 3.07 25.18
CA ILE A 376 -3.97 3.76 24.01
C ILE A 376 -4.50 5.18 23.90
N THR A 377 -5.82 5.35 23.99
CA THR A 377 -6.47 6.65 23.82
C THR A 377 -6.19 7.65 24.95
N ARG A 378 -5.78 7.19 26.14
CA ARG A 378 -5.52 8.05 27.30
C ARG A 378 -4.04 8.32 27.59
N PHE A 379 -3.19 7.29 27.50
CA PHE A 379 -1.88 7.33 28.17
C PHE A 379 -0.71 6.78 27.36
N HIS A 380 -0.93 5.92 26.36
CA HIS A 380 0.15 5.13 25.75
C HIS A 380 0.16 5.26 24.24
N ARG A 381 1.35 5.39 23.64
CA ARG A 381 1.48 5.15 22.20
C ARG A 381 1.13 3.67 21.93
N PRO A 382 0.40 3.34 20.85
CA PRO A 382 0.02 1.97 20.54
C PRO A 382 1.20 0.99 20.58
N VAL A 383 2.34 1.40 20.02
CA VAL A 383 3.57 0.60 19.97
C VAL A 383 4.12 0.30 21.37
N ASP A 384 4.14 1.28 22.27
CA ASP A 384 4.67 1.12 23.63
C ASP A 384 3.80 0.20 24.50
N LEU A 385 2.49 0.19 24.24
CA LEU A 385 1.60 -0.79 24.87
C LEU A 385 1.92 -2.20 24.35
N ARG A 386 2.08 -2.36 23.03
CA ARG A 386 2.40 -3.67 22.45
C ARG A 386 3.74 -4.20 22.91
N ARG A 387 4.80 -3.38 22.92
CA ARG A 387 6.12 -3.76 23.44
C ARG A 387 6.04 -4.26 24.88
N ARG A 388 5.29 -3.57 25.74
CA ARG A 388 5.07 -4.01 27.13
C ARG A 388 4.41 -5.38 27.19
N ILE A 389 3.35 -5.61 26.42
CA ILE A 389 2.64 -6.90 26.41
C ILE A 389 3.54 -8.04 25.92
N LEU A 390 4.33 -7.79 24.86
CA LEU A 390 5.30 -8.77 24.37
C LEU A 390 6.41 -9.04 25.41
N GLY A 391 6.88 -7.99 26.10
CA GLY A 391 7.94 -8.07 27.10
C GLY A 391 7.54 -8.69 28.45
N TYR A 392 6.25 -8.71 28.82
CA TYR A 392 5.81 -9.37 30.07
C TYR A 392 5.69 -10.89 29.93
N ASN A 393 5.44 -11.39 28.71
CA ASN A 393 5.11 -12.79 28.46
C ASN A 393 6.25 -13.53 27.74
N LEU A 394 7.52 -13.21 28.03
CA LEU A 394 8.69 -13.72 27.28
C LEU A 394 8.75 -15.24 27.19
N GLY A 395 8.41 -15.94 28.28
CA GLY A 395 8.36 -17.41 28.29
C GLY A 395 7.36 -17.99 27.27
N THR A 396 6.32 -17.23 26.96
CA THR A 396 5.28 -17.58 25.98
C THR A 396 5.72 -17.27 24.54
N TRP A 397 6.44 -16.16 24.30
CA TRP A 397 6.79 -15.68 22.95
C TRP A 397 8.10 -16.20 22.39
N ALA A 398 9.12 -16.29 23.23
CA ALA A 398 10.46 -16.61 22.79
C ALA A 398 10.52 -17.94 21.99
N PRO A 399 9.78 -19.00 22.35
CA PRO A 399 9.77 -20.25 21.59
C PRO A 399 9.00 -20.19 20.28
N LEU A 400 7.99 -19.31 20.17
CA LEU A 400 7.11 -19.28 19.01
C LEU A 400 7.84 -18.72 17.79
N LYS A 401 8.03 -19.56 16.78
CA LYS A 401 8.59 -19.18 15.48
C LYS A 401 7.62 -19.53 14.37
N THR A 402 7.47 -18.61 13.43
CA THR A 402 6.66 -18.82 12.23
C THR A 402 7.23 -17.96 11.10
N ASN A 403 7.19 -18.54 9.90
CA ASN A 403 7.50 -17.90 8.64
C ASN A 403 6.25 -17.29 7.96
N LEU A 404 5.03 -17.64 8.37
CA LEU A 404 3.79 -17.21 7.71
C LEU A 404 3.18 -15.94 8.29
N THR A 405 3.13 -15.81 9.62
CA THR A 405 2.42 -14.71 10.30
C THR A 405 3.37 -13.87 11.14
N CYS A 406 3.31 -12.54 10.98
CA CYS A 406 4.09 -11.63 11.82
C CYS A 406 3.57 -11.60 13.26
N LEU A 407 4.31 -12.18 14.21
CA LEU A 407 3.89 -12.28 15.62
C LEU A 407 3.76 -10.92 16.35
N TYR A 408 4.36 -9.86 15.79
CA TYR A 408 4.21 -8.50 16.33
C TYR A 408 2.78 -7.97 16.16
N CYS A 409 2.16 -8.17 14.99
CA CYS A 409 0.80 -7.67 14.71
C CYS A 409 -0.25 -8.77 14.61
N LEU A 410 0.09 -10.02 14.31
CA LEU A 410 -0.83 -11.13 14.05
C LEU A 410 -1.76 -10.94 12.84
N LEU A 411 -1.60 -9.87 12.04
CA LEU A 411 -2.54 -9.53 10.96
C LEU A 411 -1.93 -9.60 9.56
N ARG A 412 -0.62 -9.86 9.41
CA ARG A 412 0.10 -9.72 8.13
C ARG A 412 1.18 -10.79 7.97
N GLY A 413 1.52 -11.08 6.71
CA GLY A 413 2.63 -11.94 6.30
C GLY A 413 3.99 -11.40 6.70
N THR A 414 4.96 -12.30 6.91
CA THR A 414 6.32 -11.89 7.29
C THR A 414 7.13 -11.47 6.05
N CYS A 415 8.07 -10.55 6.23
CA CYS A 415 8.91 -10.04 5.13
C CYS A 415 10.39 -10.13 5.45
N GLU A 416 10.75 -10.02 6.73
CA GLU A 416 12.12 -10.11 7.21
C GLU A 416 12.20 -11.10 8.37
N VAL A 417 13.34 -11.78 8.49
CA VAL A 417 13.63 -12.68 9.61
C VAL A 417 14.77 -12.05 10.40
N LEU A 418 14.62 -11.95 11.72
CA LEU A 418 15.62 -11.36 12.60
C LEU A 418 16.71 -12.40 12.93
N PRO A 419 17.91 -11.98 13.37
CA PRO A 419 18.99 -12.91 13.74
C PRO A 419 18.63 -13.93 14.83
N CYS A 420 17.59 -13.68 15.64
CA CYS A 420 17.07 -14.63 16.63
C CYS A 420 16.10 -15.68 16.04
N GLY A 421 15.77 -15.58 14.74
CA GLY A 421 14.83 -16.44 14.02
C GLY A 421 13.36 -16.00 14.09
N HIS A 422 13.05 -14.88 14.77
CA HIS A 422 11.70 -14.31 14.75
C HIS A 422 11.47 -13.49 13.48
N ALA A 423 10.30 -13.61 12.87
CA ALA A 423 9.98 -12.91 11.63
C ALA A 423 9.03 -11.72 11.84
N ILE A 424 9.23 -10.66 11.06
CA ILE A 424 8.53 -9.38 11.17
C ILE A 424 8.04 -8.89 9.79
N CYS A 425 6.89 -8.22 9.73
CA CYS A 425 6.35 -7.64 8.50
C CYS A 425 6.83 -6.19 8.30
N ASP A 426 6.76 -5.70 7.07
CA ASP A 426 7.18 -4.33 6.72
C ASP A 426 6.50 -3.24 7.55
N VAL A 427 5.21 -3.41 7.85
CA VAL A 427 4.44 -2.43 8.65
C VAL A 427 4.94 -2.42 10.10
N CYS A 428 5.29 -3.58 10.65
CA CYS A 428 5.84 -3.67 12.01
C CYS A 428 7.27 -3.13 12.07
N ILE A 429 8.09 -3.30 11.05
CA ILE A 429 9.41 -2.65 10.99
C ILE A 429 9.26 -1.13 11.13
N ARG A 430 8.37 -0.50 10.36
CA ARG A 430 8.10 0.96 10.47
C ARG A 430 7.56 1.39 11.84
N ARG A 431 6.86 0.50 12.54
CA ARG A 431 6.25 0.80 13.84
C ARG A 431 7.21 0.58 15.01
N PHE A 432 8.02 -0.47 14.96
CA PHE A 432 8.82 -0.96 16.09
C PHE A 432 10.33 -0.72 15.96
N ALA A 433 10.85 -0.49 14.75
CA ALA A 433 12.26 -0.18 14.58
C ALA A 433 12.57 1.30 14.88
N ALA A 434 13.80 1.58 15.29
CA ALA A 434 14.30 2.95 15.36
C ALA A 434 14.64 3.45 13.95
N PRO A 435 14.52 4.77 13.67
CA PRO A 435 15.02 5.33 12.42
C PRO A 435 16.54 5.15 12.32
N GLY A 436 17.02 4.79 11.13
CA GLY A 436 18.43 4.68 10.79
C GLY A 436 19.06 6.02 10.40
N ALA A 437 20.26 5.96 9.82
CA ALA A 437 20.99 7.15 9.34
C ALA A 437 20.40 7.76 8.06
N GLY A 438 19.70 6.96 7.24
CA GLY A 438 19.05 7.39 6.00
C GLY A 438 17.53 7.28 6.06
N GLU A 439 16.84 7.93 5.11
CA GLU A 439 15.39 7.81 4.97
C GLU A 439 14.98 6.38 4.64
N TYR A 440 13.89 5.91 5.26
CA TYR A 440 13.39 4.53 5.13
C TYR A 440 14.42 3.42 5.45
N LEU A 441 15.50 3.77 6.15
CA LEU A 441 16.38 2.82 6.81
C LEU A 441 15.91 2.66 8.26
N PHE A 442 15.73 1.42 8.68
CA PHE A 442 15.24 1.07 10.01
C PHE A 442 16.26 0.22 10.74
N ARG A 443 16.54 0.55 12.01
CA ARG A 443 17.47 -0.19 12.87
C ARG A 443 16.72 -0.92 13.98
N LEU A 444 17.01 -2.20 14.13
CA LEU A 444 16.54 -3.06 15.20
C LEU A 444 17.75 -3.52 16.01
N GLU A 445 17.72 -3.23 17.31
CA GLU A 445 18.80 -3.58 18.25
C GLU A 445 18.40 -4.74 19.18
N THR A 446 17.09 -4.93 19.36
CA THR A 446 16.50 -5.95 20.23
C THR A 446 15.24 -6.52 19.59
N CYS A 447 15.02 -7.83 19.73
CA CYS A 447 13.72 -8.43 19.39
C CYS A 447 12.73 -8.26 20.54
N ASP A 448 11.57 -7.62 20.30
CA ASP A 448 10.54 -7.43 21.33
C ASP A 448 9.90 -8.76 21.79
N LEU A 449 10.03 -9.85 21.01
CA LEU A 449 9.46 -11.16 21.31
C LEU A 449 10.33 -12.02 22.24
N CYS A 450 11.66 -11.99 22.07
CA CYS A 450 12.57 -12.84 22.84
C CYS A 450 13.70 -12.08 23.56
N GLN A 451 13.76 -10.76 23.40
CA GLN A 451 14.77 -9.87 23.99
C GLN A 451 16.22 -10.16 23.57
N SER A 452 16.42 -11.00 22.55
CA SER A 452 17.74 -11.17 21.94
C SER A 452 18.22 -9.84 21.36
N THR A 453 19.47 -9.49 21.66
CA THR A 453 20.17 -8.30 21.17
C THR A 453 20.93 -8.64 19.88
N PHE A 454 20.89 -7.73 18.92
CA PHE A 454 21.63 -7.82 17.66
C PHE A 454 21.76 -6.42 17.05
N THR A 455 22.42 -6.28 15.91
CA THR A 455 22.35 -5.06 15.10
C THR A 455 21.86 -5.45 13.74
N TYR A 456 20.62 -5.07 13.43
CA TYR A 456 20.00 -5.42 12.15
C TYR A 456 19.38 -4.17 11.53
N THR A 457 19.78 -3.88 10.29
CA THR A 457 19.29 -2.74 9.53
C THR A 457 18.48 -3.23 8.34
N VAL A 458 17.26 -2.71 8.20
CA VAL A 458 16.37 -3.02 7.07
C VAL A 458 16.10 -1.76 6.28
N ARG A 459 16.29 -1.84 4.96
CA ARG A 459 15.88 -0.80 4.03
C ARG A 459 14.52 -1.11 3.44
N GLN A 460 13.59 -0.16 3.49
CA GLN A 460 12.31 -0.26 2.81
C GLN A 460 12.24 0.68 1.61
N VAL A 461 11.42 0.31 0.63
CA VAL A 461 11.09 1.19 -0.50
C VAL A 461 10.18 2.31 0.00
N PRO A 462 10.56 3.59 -0.14
CA PRO A 462 9.69 4.72 0.15
C PRO A 462 8.37 4.65 -0.64
N PRO A 463 7.23 5.15 -0.11
CA PRO A 463 5.92 5.05 -0.75
C PRO A 463 5.84 5.66 -2.17
N THR A 464 6.62 6.69 -2.45
CA THR A 464 6.66 7.38 -3.74
C THR A 464 7.79 6.91 -4.65
N GLN A 465 8.61 5.97 -4.18
CA GLN A 465 9.66 5.30 -4.94
C GLN A 465 9.16 3.96 -5.48
N ARG A 466 9.61 3.56 -6.67
CA ARG A 466 9.38 2.20 -7.19
C ARG A 466 10.64 1.35 -7.04
N PRO A 467 10.51 0.02 -6.92
CA PRO A 467 11.66 -0.86 -6.74
C PRO A 467 12.49 -0.98 -8.02
N ASN A 468 13.80 -1.19 -7.85
CA ASN A 468 14.66 -1.70 -8.92
C ASN A 468 14.74 -3.22 -8.84
N ILE A 469 14.74 -3.88 -9.99
CA ILE A 469 14.73 -5.34 -10.11
C ILE A 469 15.99 -5.79 -10.85
N LEU A 470 16.63 -6.84 -10.32
CA LEU A 470 17.69 -7.58 -10.99
C LEU A 470 17.19 -8.99 -11.34
N VAL A 471 17.49 -9.41 -12.57
CA VAL A 471 17.11 -10.72 -13.10
C VAL A 471 18.36 -11.42 -13.61
N LEU A 472 18.61 -12.64 -13.13
CA LEU A 472 19.81 -13.41 -13.45
C LEU A 472 19.40 -14.71 -14.17
N ASP A 473 19.80 -14.83 -15.43
CA ASP A 473 19.47 -15.98 -16.27
C ASP A 473 20.22 -17.25 -15.83
N GLY A 474 19.67 -18.41 -16.20
CA GLY A 474 20.37 -19.68 -16.14
C GLY A 474 21.38 -19.88 -17.28
N GLY A 475 22.32 -20.82 -17.10
CA GLY A 475 23.38 -21.04 -18.09
C GLY A 475 24.55 -21.95 -17.72
N GLY A 476 24.52 -22.65 -16.58
CA GLY A 476 25.61 -23.55 -16.16
C GLY A 476 26.92 -22.80 -15.91
N VAL A 477 28.04 -23.33 -16.42
CA VAL A 477 29.38 -22.70 -16.29
C VAL A 477 29.45 -21.27 -16.85
N ARG A 478 28.53 -20.92 -17.75
CA ARG A 478 28.45 -19.58 -18.35
C ARG A 478 28.01 -18.49 -17.36
N GLY A 479 27.64 -18.86 -16.12
CA GLY A 479 27.43 -17.90 -15.03
C GLY A 479 28.61 -16.97 -14.75
N ILE A 480 29.82 -17.30 -15.24
CA ILE A 480 30.97 -16.39 -15.27
C ILE A 480 30.64 -15.06 -15.97
N VAL A 481 29.83 -15.08 -17.04
CA VAL A 481 29.38 -13.87 -17.73
C VAL A 481 28.57 -12.98 -16.79
N THR A 482 27.65 -13.59 -16.04
CA THR A 482 26.82 -12.88 -15.06
C THR A 482 27.67 -12.23 -13.97
N LEU A 483 28.62 -12.98 -13.40
CA LEU A 483 29.56 -12.47 -12.39
C LEU A 483 30.45 -11.36 -12.94
N GLY A 484 30.85 -11.46 -14.21
CA GLY A 484 31.58 -10.41 -14.92
C GLY A 484 30.82 -9.09 -14.93
N TYR A 485 29.55 -9.09 -15.30
CA TYR A 485 28.71 -7.89 -15.23
C TYR A 485 28.44 -7.41 -13.80
N LEU A 486 28.25 -8.32 -12.83
CA LEU A 486 28.02 -7.96 -11.43
C LEU A 486 29.24 -7.32 -10.78
N ARG A 487 30.46 -7.73 -11.17
CA ARG A 487 31.70 -7.08 -10.76
C ARG A 487 31.73 -5.60 -11.17
N GLU A 488 31.34 -5.29 -12.41
CA GLU A 488 31.27 -3.91 -12.88
C GLU A 488 30.14 -3.11 -12.21
N LEU A 489 29.08 -3.80 -11.76
CA LEU A 489 27.97 -3.23 -10.99
C LEU A 489 28.18 -3.24 -9.47
N ALA A 490 29.34 -3.68 -8.95
CA ALA A 490 29.56 -3.91 -7.51
C ALA A 490 29.16 -2.72 -6.63
N SER A 491 29.52 -1.51 -7.07
CA SER A 491 29.20 -0.24 -6.38
C SER A 491 27.69 0.09 -6.32
N LEU A 492 26.88 -0.52 -7.19
CA LEU A 492 25.43 -0.35 -7.30
C LEU A 492 24.66 -1.60 -6.86
N ARG A 493 25.32 -2.65 -6.34
CA ARG A 493 24.71 -3.92 -5.93
C ARG A 493 23.50 -3.73 -5.01
N ASN A 494 23.58 -2.80 -4.05
CA ASN A 494 22.51 -2.51 -3.08
C ASN A 494 21.36 -1.65 -3.66
N TRP A 495 21.34 -1.38 -4.98
CA TRP A 495 20.29 -0.59 -5.62
C TRP A 495 19.06 -1.40 -5.95
N PHE A 496 19.16 -2.72 -5.98
CA PHE A 496 18.07 -3.64 -6.29
C PHE A 496 17.30 -4.02 -5.02
N GLN A 497 15.97 -4.05 -5.12
CA GLN A 497 15.10 -4.48 -4.01
C GLN A 497 14.49 -5.86 -4.27
N LEU A 498 14.49 -6.31 -5.52
CA LEU A 498 14.10 -7.66 -5.90
C LEU A 498 15.18 -8.25 -6.81
N VAL A 499 15.67 -9.44 -6.47
CA VAL A 499 16.57 -10.25 -7.29
C VAL A 499 15.88 -11.56 -7.59
N VAL A 500 15.75 -11.91 -8.87
CA VAL A 500 15.18 -13.18 -9.30
C VAL A 500 16.18 -13.93 -10.15
N GLY A 501 16.53 -15.16 -9.75
CA GLY A 501 17.54 -15.96 -10.42
C GLY A 501 17.06 -17.34 -10.80
N THR A 502 17.52 -17.81 -11.97
CA THR A 502 17.28 -19.18 -12.46
C THR A 502 18.57 -19.95 -12.59
N SER A 503 18.58 -21.23 -12.21
CA SER A 503 19.77 -22.10 -12.30
C SER A 503 21.01 -21.44 -11.66
N VAL A 504 22.11 -21.34 -12.39
CA VAL A 504 23.32 -20.61 -11.97
C VAL A 504 23.04 -19.15 -11.55
N GLY A 505 22.09 -18.46 -12.18
CA GLY A 505 21.66 -17.12 -11.75
C GLY A 505 21.01 -17.14 -10.36
N GLY A 506 20.30 -18.22 -10.01
CA GLY A 506 19.80 -18.47 -8.66
C GLY A 506 20.92 -18.73 -7.66
N LEU A 507 21.94 -19.51 -8.05
CA LEU A 507 23.13 -19.77 -7.23
C LEU A 507 23.94 -18.47 -6.96
N ILE A 508 24.15 -17.65 -7.99
CA ILE A 508 24.79 -16.34 -7.87
C ILE A 508 23.97 -15.42 -6.97
N ALA A 509 22.64 -15.43 -7.09
CA ALA A 509 21.77 -14.68 -6.20
C ALA A 509 21.91 -15.13 -4.73
N ILE A 510 22.13 -16.42 -4.47
CA ILE A 510 22.45 -16.92 -3.12
C ILE A 510 23.78 -16.34 -2.63
N TYR A 511 24.86 -16.52 -3.39
CA TYR A 511 26.20 -16.03 -2.99
C TYR A 511 26.16 -14.53 -2.69
N GLU A 512 25.71 -13.73 -3.65
CA GLU A 512 25.75 -12.29 -3.49
C GLU A 512 24.65 -11.81 -2.56
N TYR A 513 23.38 -12.14 -2.76
CA TYR A 513 22.30 -11.42 -2.06
C TYR A 513 21.79 -12.08 -0.78
N ILE A 514 22.09 -13.35 -0.53
CA ILE A 514 21.71 -14.06 0.71
C ILE A 514 22.92 -14.20 1.65
N GLU A 515 24.04 -14.68 1.13
CA GLU A 515 25.30 -14.86 1.89
C GLU A 515 26.18 -13.59 1.92
N ASN A 516 25.77 -12.55 1.20
CA ASN A 516 26.41 -11.23 1.18
C ASN A 516 27.87 -11.24 0.68
N TYR A 517 28.21 -12.15 -0.23
CA TYR A 517 29.52 -12.17 -0.89
C TYR A 517 29.67 -10.92 -1.76
N SER A 518 30.88 -10.36 -1.81
CA SER A 518 31.26 -9.44 -2.90
C SER A 518 31.28 -10.20 -4.24
N PRO A 519 31.11 -9.52 -5.39
CA PRO A 519 31.23 -10.16 -6.69
C PRO A 519 32.56 -10.92 -6.88
N GLU A 520 33.65 -10.42 -6.30
CA GLU A 520 34.95 -11.07 -6.31
C GLU A 520 34.93 -12.39 -5.51
N GLN A 521 34.38 -12.37 -4.30
CA GLN A 521 34.22 -13.59 -3.49
C GLN A 521 33.29 -14.61 -4.15
N ALA A 522 32.21 -14.15 -4.79
CA ALA A 522 31.29 -15.00 -5.52
C ALA A 522 32.01 -15.67 -6.71
N LEU A 523 32.88 -14.94 -7.42
CA LEU A 523 33.71 -15.47 -8.49
C LEU A 523 34.73 -16.51 -7.98
N GLU A 524 35.44 -16.19 -6.89
CA GLU A 524 36.40 -17.09 -6.23
C GLU A 524 35.75 -18.39 -5.75
N ALA A 525 34.50 -18.33 -5.27
CA ALA A 525 33.73 -19.50 -4.86
C ALA A 525 33.17 -20.29 -6.06
N PHE A 526 32.72 -19.60 -7.11
CA PHE A 526 32.04 -20.22 -8.24
C PHE A 526 32.98 -21.01 -9.15
N VAL A 527 34.20 -20.53 -9.41
CA VAL A 527 35.13 -21.20 -10.34
C VAL A 527 35.52 -22.61 -9.89
N PRO A 528 35.95 -22.85 -8.63
CA PRO A 528 36.19 -24.20 -8.12
C PRO A 528 34.93 -25.06 -8.12
N PHE A 529 33.79 -24.49 -7.69
CA PHE A 529 32.50 -25.16 -7.70
C PHE A 529 32.17 -25.73 -9.08
N ALA A 530 32.20 -24.88 -10.12
CA ALA A 530 31.88 -25.26 -11.49
C ALA A 530 32.79 -26.38 -12.03
N ARG A 531 34.10 -26.32 -11.73
CA ARG A 531 35.08 -27.34 -12.15
C ARG A 531 34.88 -28.68 -11.43
N LEU A 532 34.42 -28.66 -10.17
CA LEU A 532 34.16 -29.87 -9.39
C LEU A 532 32.89 -30.59 -9.85
N ILE A 533 31.82 -29.84 -10.17
CA ILE A 533 30.54 -30.44 -10.59
C ILE A 533 30.57 -30.89 -12.06
N PHE A 534 31.44 -30.29 -12.88
CA PHE A 534 31.65 -30.64 -14.29
C PHE A 534 33.11 -31.04 -14.55
N PRO A 535 33.55 -32.21 -14.06
CA PRO A 535 34.90 -32.69 -14.31
C PRO A 535 35.10 -32.94 -15.81
N ARG A 536 36.32 -32.69 -16.29
CA ARG A 536 36.70 -32.86 -17.70
C ARG A 536 36.39 -34.29 -18.17
N LYS A 537 35.40 -34.44 -19.06
CA LYS A 537 35.07 -35.72 -19.71
C LYS A 537 36.22 -36.14 -20.63
N GLN A 538 36.77 -37.34 -20.45
CA GLN A 538 37.54 -38.01 -21.51
C GLN A 538 36.54 -38.47 -22.58
N ARG A 539 36.43 -37.72 -23.69
CA ARG A 539 35.50 -38.07 -24.77
C ARG A 539 35.98 -39.36 -25.46
N LEU A 540 35.12 -40.39 -25.45
CA LEU A 540 35.33 -41.60 -26.24
C LEU A 540 34.95 -41.34 -27.71
N PRO A 541 35.50 -42.09 -28.68
CA PRO A 541 35.18 -41.87 -30.09
C PRO A 541 33.74 -42.27 -30.46
N GLY A 542 33.03 -41.38 -31.17
CA GLY A 542 31.88 -41.71 -32.00
C GLY A 542 30.62 -42.23 -31.26
N PRO A 543 29.87 -43.20 -31.84
CA PRO A 543 28.55 -43.62 -31.34
C PRO A 543 28.59 -44.25 -29.93
N ILE A 544 29.77 -44.68 -29.45
CA ILE A 544 29.94 -45.26 -28.10
C ILE A 544 29.69 -44.21 -27.02
N ASP A 545 30.15 -42.97 -27.21
CA ASP A 545 29.89 -41.87 -26.27
C ASP A 545 28.40 -41.48 -26.29
N PHE A 546 27.76 -41.50 -27.46
CA PHE A 546 26.33 -41.23 -27.60
C PHE A 546 25.44 -42.29 -26.93
N PHE A 547 25.65 -43.58 -27.25
CA PHE A 547 24.88 -44.67 -26.64
C PHE A 547 25.20 -44.85 -25.16
N GLY A 548 26.45 -44.64 -24.75
CA GLY A 548 26.86 -44.64 -23.35
C GLY A 548 26.20 -43.52 -22.54
N ASN A 549 26.14 -42.30 -23.08
CA ASN A 549 25.45 -41.18 -22.43
C ASN A 549 23.93 -41.36 -22.41
N LEU A 550 23.33 -41.91 -23.47
CA LEU A 550 21.91 -42.21 -23.50
C LEU A 550 21.53 -43.30 -22.49
N ALA A 551 22.26 -44.43 -22.48
CA ALA A 551 22.05 -45.51 -21.51
C ALA A 551 22.28 -45.05 -20.06
N ARG A 552 23.32 -44.23 -19.82
CA ARG A 552 23.58 -43.63 -18.51
C ARG A 552 22.47 -42.69 -18.08
N ASN A 553 22.01 -41.78 -18.95
CA ASN A 553 20.89 -40.90 -18.64
C ASN A 553 19.57 -41.68 -18.39
N LEU A 554 19.34 -42.80 -19.09
CA LEU A 554 18.18 -43.67 -18.86
C LEU A 554 18.28 -44.50 -17.57
N LEU A 555 19.50 -44.91 -17.16
CA LEU A 555 19.72 -45.77 -15.98
C LEU A 555 19.96 -44.99 -14.69
N SER A 556 20.61 -43.83 -14.76
CA SER A 556 21.02 -43.02 -13.61
C SER A 556 20.36 -41.64 -13.54
N ASP A 557 19.39 -41.34 -14.41
CA ASP A 557 18.60 -40.08 -14.39
C ASP A 557 19.46 -38.80 -14.32
N GLY A 558 20.63 -38.82 -14.98
CA GLY A 558 21.58 -37.70 -14.99
C GLY A 558 22.98 -38.09 -15.48
N SER A 559 23.66 -37.13 -16.11
CA SER A 559 25.02 -37.30 -16.65
C SER A 559 26.14 -37.12 -15.61
N TYR A 560 25.82 -36.57 -14.43
CA TYR A 560 26.77 -36.23 -13.37
C TYR A 560 26.33 -36.74 -12.00
N ASN A 561 27.30 -36.97 -11.11
CA ASN A 561 27.03 -37.47 -9.75
C ASN A 561 26.33 -36.38 -8.91
N SER A 562 25.09 -36.67 -8.54
CA SER A 562 24.24 -35.76 -7.75
C SER A 562 24.60 -35.73 -6.26
N GLU A 563 25.20 -36.79 -5.73
CA GLU A 563 25.69 -36.84 -4.34
C GLU A 563 26.92 -35.95 -4.16
N THR A 564 27.80 -35.90 -5.17
CA THR A 564 28.92 -34.96 -5.20
C THR A 564 28.41 -33.51 -5.19
N LEU A 565 27.41 -33.20 -6.02
CA LEU A 565 26.78 -31.87 -6.03
C LEU A 565 26.16 -31.53 -4.67
N ASP A 566 25.45 -32.46 -4.04
CA ASP A 566 24.87 -32.29 -2.70
C ASP A 566 25.95 -31.98 -1.66
N SER A 567 27.05 -32.73 -1.65
CA SER A 567 28.15 -32.54 -0.70
C SER A 567 28.83 -31.17 -0.83
N ILE A 568 29.10 -30.74 -2.07
CA ILE A 568 29.75 -29.45 -2.34
C ILE A 568 28.84 -28.29 -1.93
N LEU A 569 27.55 -28.37 -2.24
CA LEU A 569 26.59 -27.33 -1.85
C LEU A 569 26.39 -27.27 -0.33
N ALA A 570 26.34 -28.41 0.34
CA ALA A 570 26.25 -28.48 1.80
C ALA A 570 27.50 -27.91 2.48
N GLU A 571 28.69 -28.14 1.92
CA GLU A 571 29.93 -27.53 2.39
C GLU A 571 29.93 -26.01 2.17
N ALA A 572 29.49 -25.54 0.99
CA ALA A 572 29.51 -24.12 0.63
C ALA A 572 28.53 -23.26 1.44
N PHE A 573 27.33 -23.78 1.76
CA PHE A 573 26.26 -23.01 2.39
C PHE A 573 25.93 -23.45 3.83
N GLY A 574 26.57 -24.51 4.32
CA GLY A 574 26.25 -25.14 5.59
C GLY A 574 25.04 -26.09 5.46
N ASP A 575 25.09 -27.18 6.21
CA ASP A 575 24.11 -28.27 6.15
C ASP A 575 22.79 -27.95 6.86
N GLN A 576 22.81 -27.06 7.86
CA GLN A 576 21.64 -26.66 8.68
C GLN A 576 21.10 -25.25 8.37
N ARG A 577 21.75 -24.50 7.48
CA ARG A 577 21.37 -23.12 7.14
C ARG A 577 20.04 -23.12 6.37
N ARG A 578 19.03 -22.34 6.78
CA ARG A 578 17.74 -22.25 6.06
C ARG A 578 17.66 -21.01 5.16
N LEU A 579 16.93 -21.08 4.05
CA LEU A 579 16.74 -19.90 3.18
C LEU A 579 16.06 -18.75 3.92
N TYR A 580 15.09 -19.07 4.78
CA TYR A 580 14.27 -18.12 5.53
C TYR A 580 14.87 -17.79 6.91
N GLU A 581 16.17 -17.58 6.97
CA GLU A 581 16.87 -17.16 8.19
C GLU A 581 17.82 -16.01 7.84
N ALA A 582 17.94 -15.02 8.73
CA ALA A 582 18.85 -13.90 8.49
C ALA A 582 20.30 -14.32 8.67
N SER A 583 21.14 -13.97 7.71
CA SER A 583 22.58 -13.97 7.93
C SER A 583 22.91 -12.88 8.95
N ARG A 584 23.75 -13.22 9.96
CA ARG A 584 24.22 -12.28 11.00
C ARG A 584 24.94 -11.05 10.44
N HIS A 585 25.37 -11.12 9.17
CA HIS A 585 26.15 -10.08 8.48
C HIS A 585 25.36 -9.43 7.32
N SER A 586 24.07 -9.77 7.16
CA SER A 586 23.22 -9.23 6.09
C SER A 586 22.45 -7.98 6.54
N GLN A 587 22.37 -6.98 5.65
CA GLN A 587 21.37 -5.92 5.74
C GLN A 587 20.07 -6.43 5.12
N GLY A 588 18.94 -6.27 5.82
CA GLY A 588 17.62 -6.62 5.29
C GLY A 588 17.13 -5.61 4.25
N GLY A 589 16.10 -6.01 3.48
CA GLY A 589 15.45 -5.15 2.49
C GLY A 589 15.66 -5.56 1.03
N CYS A 590 16.59 -6.49 0.74
CA CYS A 590 16.68 -7.12 -0.58
C CYS A 590 15.89 -8.43 -0.60
N ARG A 591 14.89 -8.50 -1.46
CA ARG A 591 14.05 -9.68 -1.67
C ARG A 591 14.67 -10.56 -2.74
N VAL A 592 14.90 -11.82 -2.44
CA VAL A 592 15.52 -12.79 -3.34
C VAL A 592 14.54 -13.92 -3.61
N ALA A 593 14.34 -14.23 -4.89
CA ALA A 593 13.52 -15.34 -5.36
C ALA A 593 14.33 -16.22 -6.31
N ILE A 594 14.29 -17.53 -6.07
CA ILE A 594 15.02 -18.52 -6.85
C ILE A 594 14.01 -19.44 -7.51
N THR A 595 14.11 -19.60 -8.83
CA THR A 595 13.16 -20.43 -9.59
C THR A 595 13.53 -21.91 -9.50
N ALA A 596 12.51 -22.75 -9.35
CA ALA A 596 12.58 -24.20 -9.55
C ALA A 596 11.30 -24.69 -10.24
N SER A 597 11.32 -25.90 -10.77
CA SER A 597 10.13 -26.57 -11.31
C SER A 597 9.72 -27.73 -10.40
N GLN A 598 8.44 -27.82 -10.06
CA GLN A 598 7.90 -28.87 -9.21
C GLN A 598 7.33 -30.02 -10.04
N VAL A 599 7.92 -31.21 -9.90
CA VAL A 599 7.62 -32.37 -10.74
C VAL A 599 6.19 -32.89 -10.52
N GLU A 600 5.75 -33.00 -9.26
CA GLU A 600 4.41 -33.51 -8.94
C GLU A 600 3.27 -32.57 -9.38
N LYS A 601 3.59 -31.30 -9.66
CA LYS A 601 2.65 -30.31 -10.19
C LYS A 601 2.85 -30.10 -11.70
N ASN A 602 3.04 -31.18 -12.45
CA ASN A 602 3.24 -31.16 -13.91
C ASN A 602 4.39 -30.24 -14.37
N GLY A 603 5.41 -30.06 -13.53
CA GLY A 603 6.52 -29.16 -13.83
C GLY A 603 6.20 -27.67 -13.67
N GLU A 604 5.17 -27.30 -12.91
CA GLU A 604 4.84 -25.90 -12.63
C GLU A 604 6.01 -25.15 -11.96
N LEU A 605 6.14 -23.87 -12.30
CA LEU A 605 7.16 -22.99 -11.74
C LEU A 605 6.87 -22.72 -10.26
N CYS A 606 7.90 -22.85 -9.41
CA CYS A 606 7.85 -22.58 -7.99
C CYS A 606 9.02 -21.66 -7.59
N LEU A 607 8.76 -20.69 -6.70
CA LEU A 607 9.77 -19.79 -6.17
C LEU A 607 10.16 -20.17 -4.74
N PHE A 608 11.44 -20.35 -4.51
CA PHE A 608 12.03 -20.32 -3.17
C PHE A 608 12.41 -18.88 -2.84
N THR A 609 11.90 -18.33 -1.74
CA THR A 609 12.06 -16.91 -1.41
C THR A 609 12.60 -16.70 0.01
N ASN A 610 13.38 -15.63 0.23
CA ASN A 610 13.79 -15.17 1.56
C ASN A 610 12.76 -14.23 2.23
N TYR A 611 11.59 -14.03 1.61
CA TYR A 611 10.45 -13.25 2.11
C TYR A 611 9.13 -14.00 1.82
N ARG A 612 8.07 -13.77 2.61
CA ARG A 612 6.70 -14.22 2.22
C ARG A 612 5.92 -13.12 1.53
N GLY A 613 6.06 -11.89 2.01
CA GLY A 613 5.42 -10.70 1.44
C GLY A 613 3.94 -10.59 1.82
N PRO A 614 3.19 -9.70 1.14
CA PRO A 614 1.75 -9.59 1.28
C PRO A 614 1.02 -10.88 0.87
N GLU A 615 -0.23 -11.04 1.33
CA GLU A 615 -1.08 -12.14 0.90
C GLU A 615 -1.28 -12.11 -0.63
N ARG A 616 -1.20 -13.28 -1.26
CA ARG A 616 -1.33 -13.43 -2.71
C ARG A 616 -2.81 -13.59 -3.06
N PRO A 617 -3.29 -12.98 -4.15
CA PRO A 617 -4.68 -13.16 -4.59
C PRO A 617 -5.01 -14.63 -4.85
N GLU A 618 -6.23 -15.05 -4.49
CA GLU A 618 -6.76 -16.35 -4.87
C GLU A 618 -6.77 -16.48 -6.41
N GLY A 619 -6.32 -17.63 -6.93
CA GLY A 619 -6.28 -17.88 -8.37
C GLY A 619 -5.04 -17.34 -9.10
N LEU A 620 -3.94 -17.04 -8.39
CA LEU A 620 -2.64 -16.87 -9.03
C LEU A 620 -2.20 -18.21 -9.65
N THR A 621 -2.19 -18.31 -10.99
CA THR A 621 -1.91 -19.56 -11.72
C THR A 621 -0.53 -19.60 -12.39
N SER A 622 0.25 -18.52 -12.33
CA SER A 622 1.50 -18.40 -13.10
C SER A 622 2.71 -19.10 -12.47
N TYR A 623 2.74 -19.19 -11.14
CA TYR A 623 3.77 -19.88 -10.36
C TYR A 623 3.32 -20.00 -8.90
N ASP A 624 3.90 -20.96 -8.20
CA ASP A 624 3.77 -21.13 -6.76
C ASP A 624 4.93 -20.49 -6.00
N VAL A 625 4.74 -20.26 -4.70
CA VAL A 625 5.81 -19.85 -3.79
C VAL A 625 5.91 -20.86 -2.66
N MET A 626 7.10 -21.41 -2.47
CA MET A 626 7.37 -22.43 -1.46
C MET A 626 7.28 -21.82 -0.06
N ALA A 627 6.17 -22.06 0.65
CA ALA A 627 5.93 -21.56 2.00
C ALA A 627 5.39 -22.67 2.94
N PRO A 628 6.29 -23.52 3.49
CA PRO A 628 5.91 -24.58 4.41
C PRO A 628 5.24 -24.02 5.68
N ALA A 629 4.31 -24.79 6.26
CA ALA A 629 3.51 -24.32 7.40
C ALA A 629 4.29 -24.27 8.73
N ASN A 630 5.34 -25.08 8.87
CA ASN A 630 6.22 -25.07 10.03
C ASN A 630 7.63 -24.64 9.59
N VAL A 631 8.33 -23.92 10.47
CA VAL A 631 9.69 -23.44 10.20
C VAL A 631 10.67 -24.60 10.03
N ASP A 632 10.44 -25.70 10.75
CA ASP A 632 11.32 -26.87 10.70
C ASP A 632 11.25 -27.63 9.37
N ASP A 633 10.15 -27.47 8.62
CA ASP A 633 9.93 -28.07 7.31
C ASP A 633 10.53 -27.22 6.17
N GLU A 634 11.11 -26.04 6.48
CA GLU A 634 11.72 -25.20 5.45
C GLU A 634 12.97 -25.83 4.84
N PRO A 635 13.17 -25.74 3.52
CA PRO A 635 14.36 -26.32 2.91
C PRO A 635 15.62 -25.61 3.39
N PHE A 636 16.70 -26.38 3.55
CA PHE A 636 18.02 -25.82 3.76
C PHE A 636 18.50 -25.08 2.52
N LEU A 637 19.36 -24.08 2.70
CA LEU A 637 19.84 -23.21 1.64
C LEU A 637 20.57 -24.01 0.55
N TRP A 638 21.40 -24.98 0.94
CA TRP A 638 22.05 -25.88 0.00
C TRP A 638 21.06 -26.75 -0.78
N GLN A 639 19.93 -27.14 -0.18
CA GLN A 639 18.87 -27.88 -0.86
C GLN A 639 18.17 -27.00 -1.89
N VAL A 640 17.92 -25.73 -1.57
CA VAL A 640 17.36 -24.75 -2.52
C VAL A 640 18.32 -24.56 -3.69
N ALA A 641 19.61 -24.37 -3.42
CA ALA A 641 20.65 -24.28 -4.46
C ALA A 641 20.67 -25.54 -5.33
N ARG A 642 20.57 -26.73 -4.71
CA ARG A 642 20.54 -28.02 -5.39
C ARG A 642 19.34 -28.18 -6.31
N CYS A 643 18.16 -27.74 -5.89
CA CYS A 643 16.96 -27.73 -6.71
C CYS A 643 17.09 -26.75 -7.88
N ALA A 644 17.68 -25.58 -7.63
CA ALA A 644 17.86 -24.56 -8.65
C ALA A 644 18.76 -25.03 -9.80
N VAL A 645 19.87 -25.72 -9.52
CA VAL A 645 20.86 -26.14 -10.55
C VAL A 645 20.67 -27.58 -11.04
N ALA A 646 19.56 -28.23 -10.68
CA ALA A 646 19.21 -29.60 -11.07
C ALA A 646 18.78 -29.70 -12.55
N ALA A 647 19.67 -29.32 -13.48
CA ALA A 647 19.33 -29.18 -14.89
C ALA A 647 19.01 -30.55 -15.53
N LEU A 648 17.94 -30.60 -16.32
CA LEU A 648 17.45 -31.82 -16.96
C LEU A 648 18.54 -32.46 -17.84
N GLY A 649 18.80 -33.75 -17.59
CA GLY A 649 19.85 -34.52 -18.28
C GLY A 649 21.27 -34.33 -17.72
N TYR A 650 21.49 -33.35 -16.85
CA TYR A 650 22.77 -33.13 -16.17
C TYR A 650 22.77 -33.76 -14.77
N PHE A 651 21.80 -33.40 -13.94
CA PHE A 651 21.69 -33.86 -12.55
C PHE A 651 20.30 -34.45 -12.29
N GLN A 652 20.22 -35.37 -11.32
CA GLN A 652 18.95 -35.93 -10.87
C GLN A 652 18.09 -34.83 -10.23
N THR A 653 16.77 -35.05 -10.27
CA THR A 653 15.83 -34.22 -9.50
C THR A 653 16.06 -34.37 -7.99
N LYS A 654 15.71 -33.34 -7.20
CA LYS A 654 15.89 -33.35 -5.74
C LYS A 654 14.54 -33.47 -5.04
N ARG A 655 14.35 -34.56 -4.31
CA ARG A 655 13.19 -34.74 -3.42
C ARG A 655 13.44 -34.07 -2.08
N LEU A 656 12.52 -33.19 -1.69
CA LEU A 656 12.46 -32.53 -0.40
C LEU A 656 11.33 -33.16 0.43
N ALA A 657 11.65 -33.64 1.62
CA ALA A 657 10.68 -34.32 2.48
C ALA A 657 9.48 -33.41 2.78
N GLY A 658 8.26 -33.89 2.54
CA GLY A 658 7.03 -33.13 2.75
C GLY A 658 6.74 -32.01 1.74
N LEU A 659 7.71 -31.64 0.89
CA LEU A 659 7.57 -30.51 -0.05
C LEU A 659 7.47 -30.93 -1.53
N GLY A 660 7.88 -32.16 -1.85
CA GLY A 660 7.85 -32.71 -3.22
C GLY A 660 9.22 -32.75 -3.88
N THR A 661 9.23 -32.95 -5.18
CA THR A 661 10.43 -33.17 -6.01
C THR A 661 10.62 -32.00 -6.95
N PHE A 662 11.83 -31.47 -6.97
CA PHE A 662 12.18 -30.25 -7.68
C PHE A 662 13.31 -30.48 -8.67
N GLN A 663 13.26 -29.71 -9.75
CA GLN A 663 14.31 -29.64 -10.76
C GLN A 663 14.56 -28.17 -11.15
N ASP A 664 15.56 -27.94 -12.01
CA ASP A 664 15.95 -26.60 -12.44
C ASP A 664 14.76 -25.83 -13.05
N GLY A 665 14.57 -24.58 -12.60
CA GLY A 665 13.54 -23.68 -13.10
C GLY A 665 13.74 -23.24 -14.55
N GLY A 666 14.93 -23.48 -15.13
CA GLY A 666 15.27 -23.19 -16.52
C GLY A 666 14.42 -23.94 -17.54
N ILE A 667 13.72 -25.00 -17.15
CA ILE A 667 12.75 -25.68 -18.02
C ILE A 667 11.43 -24.89 -18.18
N CYS A 668 11.16 -23.94 -17.27
CA CYS A 668 9.95 -23.12 -17.26
C CYS A 668 10.26 -21.66 -17.63
N ALA A 669 11.32 -21.10 -17.06
CA ALA A 669 11.64 -19.68 -17.16
C ALA A 669 13.14 -19.42 -16.97
N ASN A 670 13.97 -19.79 -17.95
CA ASN A 670 15.42 -19.55 -17.92
C ASN A 670 15.79 -18.06 -17.84
N CYS A 671 14.97 -17.19 -18.45
CA CYS A 671 15.01 -15.74 -18.27
C CYS A 671 13.76 -15.30 -17.46
N PRO A 672 13.85 -15.16 -16.12
CA PRO A 672 12.66 -15.01 -15.28
C PRO A 672 12.15 -13.56 -15.19
N VAL A 673 12.31 -12.74 -16.24
CA VAL A 673 11.87 -11.32 -16.26
C VAL A 673 10.37 -11.18 -16.03
N ARG A 674 9.54 -11.99 -16.71
CA ARG A 674 8.07 -11.95 -16.54
C ARG A 674 7.67 -12.29 -15.11
N VAL A 675 8.35 -13.25 -14.51
CA VAL A 675 8.15 -13.67 -13.12
C VAL A 675 8.52 -12.54 -12.16
N ALA A 676 9.67 -11.90 -12.37
CA ALA A 676 10.15 -10.80 -11.55
C ALA A 676 9.22 -9.57 -11.61
N LEU A 677 8.71 -9.22 -12.79
CA LEU A 677 7.73 -8.15 -12.95
C LEU A 677 6.43 -8.46 -12.20
N ARG A 678 5.93 -9.70 -12.32
CA ARG A 678 4.73 -10.13 -11.61
C ARG A 678 4.95 -10.08 -10.10
N GLU A 679 6.06 -10.64 -9.63
CA GLU A 679 6.40 -10.69 -8.21
C GLU A 679 6.57 -9.29 -7.62
N SER A 680 7.22 -8.36 -8.32
CA SER A 680 7.31 -6.96 -7.92
C SER A 680 5.93 -6.30 -7.76
N SER A 681 4.98 -6.59 -8.64
CA SER A 681 3.62 -6.02 -8.55
C SER A 681 2.84 -6.51 -7.32
N LEU A 682 3.13 -7.73 -6.86
CA LEU A 682 2.52 -8.32 -5.66
C LEU A 682 3.17 -7.77 -4.38
N LEU A 683 4.50 -7.60 -4.40
CA LEU A 683 5.28 -7.12 -3.27
C LEU A 683 5.07 -5.63 -2.98
N TRP A 684 4.87 -4.83 -4.03
CA TRP A 684 4.66 -3.38 -3.92
C TRP A 684 3.42 -2.95 -4.73
N PRO A 685 2.19 -3.27 -4.28
CA PRO A 685 0.96 -2.99 -5.04
C PRO A 685 0.71 -1.49 -5.25
N HIS A 686 1.23 -0.64 -4.36
CA HIS A 686 1.19 0.82 -4.54
C HIS A 686 2.05 1.26 -5.74
N SER A 687 3.14 0.55 -6.02
CA SER A 687 4.05 0.77 -7.14
C SER A 687 3.64 -0.11 -8.33
N LYS A 688 2.74 0.41 -9.18
CA LYS A 688 2.17 -0.32 -10.34
C LYS A 688 3.20 -0.94 -11.31
N ARG A 689 4.43 -0.44 -11.32
CA ARG A 689 5.55 -0.92 -12.14
C ARG A 689 6.88 -0.64 -11.43
N PRO A 690 7.98 -1.34 -11.76
CA PRO A 690 9.31 -1.02 -11.26
C PRO A 690 9.87 0.30 -11.80
N ASN A 691 11.00 0.73 -11.24
CA ASN A 691 11.77 1.90 -11.66
C ASN A 691 12.77 1.53 -12.76
N VAL A 692 13.59 0.50 -12.51
CA VAL A 692 14.55 -0.07 -13.46
C VAL A 692 14.52 -1.58 -13.35
N VAL A 693 14.60 -2.28 -14.48
CA VAL A 693 14.80 -3.73 -14.52
C VAL A 693 16.12 -4.00 -15.25
N VAL A 694 17.01 -4.75 -14.62
CA VAL A 694 18.27 -5.20 -15.24
C VAL A 694 18.20 -6.72 -15.36
N SER A 695 18.25 -7.22 -16.59
CA SER A 695 18.36 -8.65 -16.88
C SER A 695 19.77 -8.94 -17.36
N ILE A 696 20.45 -9.90 -16.73
CA ILE A 696 21.81 -10.32 -17.09
C ILE A 696 21.76 -11.72 -17.67
N GLY A 697 22.19 -11.83 -18.94
CA GLY A 697 22.31 -13.08 -19.68
C GLY A 697 23.63 -13.80 -19.44
N THR A 698 23.69 -15.03 -19.92
CA THR A 698 24.87 -15.92 -19.82
C THR A 698 25.61 -16.05 -21.16
N GLY A 699 25.48 -15.05 -22.04
CA GLY A 699 26.06 -15.03 -23.38
C GLY A 699 25.13 -15.58 -24.46
N TYR A 700 25.26 -15.07 -25.68
CA TYR A 700 24.49 -15.51 -26.85
C TYR A 700 25.38 -15.70 -28.07
N LEU A 701 24.95 -16.56 -29.00
CA LEU A 701 25.66 -16.81 -30.26
C LEU A 701 25.48 -15.65 -31.25
N ASP A 702 26.56 -15.13 -31.82
CA ASP A 702 26.48 -14.12 -32.88
C ASP A 702 26.14 -14.76 -34.25
N ARG A 703 24.87 -14.65 -34.66
CA ARG A 703 24.37 -15.25 -35.91
C ARG A 703 24.99 -14.66 -37.19
N LYS A 704 25.72 -13.53 -37.11
CA LYS A 704 26.44 -12.98 -38.27
C LYS A 704 27.66 -13.82 -38.66
N GLU A 705 28.20 -14.65 -37.76
CA GLU A 705 29.32 -15.55 -38.05
C GLU A 705 28.87 -16.95 -38.53
N GLU A 706 27.64 -17.39 -38.20
CA GLU A 706 27.05 -18.65 -38.71
C GLU A 706 26.91 -18.68 -40.24
N GLU A 707 26.59 -17.53 -40.87
CA GLU A 707 26.51 -17.42 -42.34
C GLU A 707 27.88 -17.53 -43.01
N ASN A 708 28.98 -17.24 -42.30
CA ASN A 708 30.34 -17.32 -42.86
C ASN A 708 30.96 -18.72 -42.69
N VAL A 709 30.59 -19.47 -41.65
CA VAL A 709 31.12 -20.82 -41.37
C VAL A 709 30.39 -21.92 -42.16
N SER A 710 29.13 -21.69 -42.54
CA SER A 710 28.29 -22.65 -43.28
C SER A 710 28.72 -22.90 -44.73
N ILE A 711 29.76 -22.24 -45.24
CA ILE A 711 30.32 -22.44 -46.58
C ILE A 711 31.37 -23.60 -46.62
N ALA A 712 31.85 -24.12 -45.48
CA ALA A 712 33.09 -24.92 -45.46
C ALA A 712 33.00 -26.46 -45.39
N HIS A 713 31.83 -27.11 -45.27
CA HIS A 713 31.78 -28.59 -45.18
C HIS A 713 30.73 -29.27 -46.08
N HIS A 714 31.20 -29.79 -47.22
CA HIS A 714 30.46 -30.74 -48.06
C HIS A 714 30.67 -32.19 -47.57
N LEU A 715 29.69 -32.74 -46.84
CA LEU A 715 29.47 -34.20 -46.72
C LEU A 715 28.25 -34.63 -47.57
N PRO A 716 28.14 -35.90 -48.01
CA PRO A 716 27.03 -36.35 -48.86
C PRO A 716 25.66 -36.20 -48.17
N ARG A 717 24.79 -35.40 -48.79
CA ARG A 717 23.52 -34.87 -48.22
C ARG A 717 22.48 -35.92 -47.77
N VAL A 718 22.47 -37.13 -48.33
CA VAL A 718 21.30 -38.04 -48.20
C VAL A 718 21.21 -38.76 -46.85
N VAL A 719 22.33 -39.15 -46.22
CA VAL A 719 22.32 -39.85 -44.91
C VAL A 719 22.32 -38.86 -43.74
N SER A 720 22.95 -37.70 -43.95
CA SER A 720 22.90 -36.53 -43.06
C SER A 720 21.47 -36.03 -42.85
N ASP A 721 20.67 -35.92 -43.91
CA ASP A 721 19.32 -35.34 -43.82
C ASP A 721 18.33 -36.23 -43.05
N ILE A 722 18.46 -37.56 -43.12
CA ILE A 722 17.55 -38.49 -42.42
C ILE A 722 17.83 -38.53 -40.90
N LEU A 723 19.11 -38.49 -40.49
CA LEU A 723 19.51 -38.42 -39.08
C LEU A 723 19.39 -37.00 -38.49
N SER A 724 19.60 -35.97 -39.31
CA SER A 724 19.49 -34.57 -38.88
C SER A 724 18.05 -34.03 -38.81
N GLN A 725 17.07 -34.73 -39.40
CA GLN A 725 15.64 -34.39 -39.34
C GLN A 725 14.77 -35.38 -38.54
N GLY A 726 15.37 -36.32 -37.80
CA GLY A 726 14.62 -37.28 -36.98
C GLY A 726 13.77 -36.64 -35.88
N TYR A 727 12.64 -37.27 -35.51
CA TYR A 727 11.69 -36.75 -34.50
C TYR A 727 12.36 -36.35 -33.18
N ILE A 728 13.26 -37.18 -32.66
CA ILE A 728 13.95 -36.94 -31.38
C ILE A 728 14.82 -35.69 -31.44
N LYS A 729 15.59 -35.52 -32.52
CA LYS A 729 16.42 -34.33 -32.71
C LYS A 729 15.54 -33.08 -32.87
N ARG A 730 14.47 -33.14 -33.67
CA ARG A 730 13.52 -32.01 -33.80
C ARG A 730 12.85 -31.66 -32.48
N ALA A 731 12.47 -32.65 -31.67
CA ALA A 731 11.88 -32.44 -30.35
C ALA A 731 12.89 -31.81 -29.38
N LYS A 732 14.14 -32.29 -29.37
CA LYS A 732 15.23 -31.70 -28.59
C LYS A 732 15.52 -30.26 -29.02
N ASP A 733 15.66 -30.03 -30.32
CA ASP A 733 15.94 -28.70 -30.88
C ASP A 733 14.77 -27.75 -30.59
N ALA A 734 13.52 -28.18 -30.74
CA ALA A 734 12.34 -27.39 -30.39
C ALA A 734 12.28 -27.05 -28.89
N PHE A 735 12.65 -27.99 -28.01
CA PHE A 735 12.71 -27.76 -26.58
C PHE A 735 13.82 -26.78 -26.19
N LEU A 736 15.05 -27.00 -26.68
CA LEU A 736 16.21 -26.15 -26.37
C LEU A 736 16.06 -24.73 -26.92
N ASN A 737 15.38 -24.56 -28.07
CA ASN A 737 15.10 -23.25 -28.66
C ASN A 737 13.79 -22.62 -28.16
N SER A 738 13.05 -23.28 -27.27
CA SER A 738 11.84 -22.70 -26.70
C SER A 738 12.16 -21.49 -25.84
N ALA A 739 11.25 -20.52 -25.76
CA ALA A 739 11.44 -19.31 -24.96
C ALA A 739 11.55 -19.59 -23.44
N ALA A 740 11.08 -20.75 -23.00
CA ALA A 740 11.25 -21.21 -21.61
C ALA A 740 12.71 -21.54 -21.30
N VAL A 741 13.44 -22.15 -22.24
CA VAL A 741 14.79 -22.69 -22.03
C VAL A 741 15.89 -21.78 -22.59
N ASP A 742 15.69 -21.23 -23.79
CA ASP A 742 16.63 -20.26 -24.36
C ASP A 742 16.41 -18.88 -23.73
N GLY A 743 17.40 -18.41 -22.95
CA GLY A 743 17.37 -17.10 -22.32
C GLY A 743 17.23 -15.95 -23.31
N THR A 744 17.75 -16.09 -24.55
CA THR A 744 17.65 -15.05 -25.58
C THR A 744 16.23 -14.94 -26.13
N HIS A 745 15.59 -16.06 -26.45
CA HIS A 745 14.18 -16.07 -26.85
C HIS A 745 13.25 -15.69 -25.70
N GLY A 746 13.50 -16.17 -24.48
CA GLY A 746 12.74 -15.80 -23.29
C GLY A 746 12.79 -14.30 -23.00
N TRP A 747 13.96 -13.68 -23.15
CA TRP A 747 14.13 -12.23 -23.07
C TRP A 747 13.32 -11.50 -24.14
N LYS A 748 13.37 -11.94 -25.41
CA LYS A 748 12.60 -11.32 -26.51
C LYS A 748 11.10 -11.40 -26.24
N GLU A 749 10.59 -12.56 -25.87
CA GLU A 749 9.16 -12.74 -25.52
C GLU A 749 8.76 -11.84 -24.34
N ALA A 750 9.59 -11.81 -23.29
CA ALA A 750 9.35 -10.95 -22.13
C ALA A 750 9.31 -9.47 -22.55
N ARG A 751 10.28 -9.01 -23.34
CA ARG A 751 10.39 -7.64 -23.85
C ARG A 751 9.18 -7.25 -24.70
N ASP A 752 8.69 -8.14 -25.55
CA ASP A 752 7.51 -7.89 -26.40
C ASP A 752 6.24 -7.72 -25.55
N SER A 753 6.15 -8.44 -24.43
CA SER A 753 5.03 -8.32 -23.47
C SER A 753 5.10 -7.08 -22.58
N ILE A 754 6.26 -6.42 -22.48
CA ILE A 754 6.46 -5.20 -21.67
C ILE A 754 5.85 -3.99 -22.40
N PRO A 755 5.01 -3.16 -21.74
CA PRO A 755 4.48 -1.93 -22.30
C PRO A 755 5.57 -0.94 -22.79
N ASP A 756 5.32 -0.25 -23.90
CA ASP A 756 6.29 0.66 -24.54
C ASP A 756 6.87 1.71 -23.59
N ASP A 757 6.07 2.21 -22.66
CA ASP A 757 6.46 3.22 -21.67
C ASP A 757 7.38 2.68 -20.57
N LEU A 758 7.50 1.36 -20.41
CA LEU A 758 8.43 0.70 -19.48
C LEU A 758 9.66 0.16 -20.20
N ARG A 759 9.61 -0.12 -21.51
CA ARG A 759 10.72 -0.74 -22.26
C ARG A 759 12.05 0.00 -22.15
N ASN A 760 12.03 1.34 -22.05
CA ASN A 760 13.23 2.16 -21.89
C ASN A 760 13.91 2.00 -20.52
N ASP A 761 13.17 1.53 -19.51
CA ASP A 761 13.63 1.30 -18.15
C ASP A 761 14.04 -0.18 -17.92
N VAL A 762 14.00 -1.02 -18.97
CA VAL A 762 14.39 -2.44 -18.93
C VAL A 762 15.66 -2.66 -19.75
N PHE A 763 16.74 -2.98 -19.06
CA PHE A 763 18.07 -3.18 -19.64
C PHE A 763 18.41 -4.66 -19.71
N ARG A 764 18.99 -5.10 -20.83
CA ARG A 764 19.60 -6.42 -20.99
C ARG A 764 21.11 -6.25 -21.08
N LEU A 765 21.82 -6.87 -20.15
CA LEU A 765 23.27 -7.03 -20.20
C LEU A 765 23.56 -8.44 -20.69
N ASP A 766 24.24 -8.54 -21.83
CA ASP A 766 24.55 -9.83 -22.44
C ASP A 766 25.77 -9.67 -23.36
N VAL A 767 26.47 -10.75 -23.68
CA VAL A 767 27.68 -10.70 -24.51
C VAL A 767 27.57 -11.63 -25.71
N ALA A 768 27.92 -11.13 -26.89
CA ALA A 768 28.04 -11.92 -28.09
C ALA A 768 29.27 -12.82 -27.98
N LEU A 769 29.10 -14.12 -28.22
CA LEU A 769 30.18 -15.10 -28.23
C LEU A 769 30.28 -15.73 -29.63
N PRO A 770 31.51 -15.94 -30.15
CA PRO A 770 31.71 -16.56 -31.46
C PRO A 770 31.26 -18.02 -31.48
N GLN A 771 31.43 -18.71 -30.34
CA GLN A 771 30.87 -20.02 -30.08
C GLN A 771 30.27 -19.98 -28.68
N LEU A 772 29.04 -20.46 -28.55
CA LEU A 772 28.37 -20.58 -27.26
C LEU A 772 28.85 -21.87 -26.57
N PRO A 773 29.54 -21.79 -25.41
CA PRO A 773 29.97 -22.98 -24.69
C PRO A 773 28.76 -23.78 -24.18
N GLU A 774 28.93 -25.11 -24.11
CA GLU A 774 27.94 -25.98 -23.46
C GLU A 774 27.83 -25.66 -21.96
N LEU A 775 26.69 -26.02 -21.35
CA LEU A 775 26.40 -25.71 -19.95
C LEU A 775 27.40 -26.34 -18.97
N ASP A 776 28.07 -27.43 -19.36
CA ASP A 776 29.06 -28.18 -18.58
C ASP A 776 30.51 -27.99 -19.06
N ASP A 777 30.79 -27.05 -19.97
CA ASP A 777 32.15 -26.84 -20.49
C ASP A 777 33.02 -26.01 -19.53
N ALA A 778 33.46 -26.65 -18.44
CA ALA A 778 34.35 -26.03 -17.46
C ALA A 778 35.71 -25.55 -18.03
N GLY A 779 36.09 -25.99 -19.23
CA GLY A 779 37.28 -25.52 -19.92
C GLY A 779 37.16 -24.10 -20.46
N SER A 780 35.93 -23.62 -20.70
CA SER A 780 35.66 -22.26 -21.21
C SER A 780 35.73 -21.17 -20.13
N ILE A 781 35.75 -21.55 -18.84
CA ILE A 781 35.67 -20.63 -17.70
C ILE A 781 36.73 -19.52 -17.75
N ASP A 782 38.00 -19.89 -17.95
CA ASP A 782 39.09 -18.90 -17.94
C ASP A 782 38.99 -17.94 -19.13
N GLY A 783 38.53 -18.44 -20.29
CA GLY A 783 38.29 -17.63 -21.47
C GLY A 783 37.16 -16.62 -21.24
N LEU A 784 36.03 -17.07 -20.68
CA LEU A 784 34.91 -16.20 -20.32
C LEU A 784 35.31 -15.18 -19.26
N ALA A 785 36.04 -15.58 -18.22
CA ALA A 785 36.47 -14.69 -17.14
C ALA A 785 37.41 -13.58 -17.61
N SER A 786 38.13 -13.80 -18.71
CA SER A 786 39.05 -12.83 -19.31
C SER A 786 38.35 -11.76 -20.19
N LEU A 787 37.05 -11.90 -20.45
CA LEU A 787 36.30 -10.93 -21.24
C LEU A 787 36.13 -9.60 -20.48
N SER A 788 36.07 -8.51 -21.24
CA SER A 788 35.68 -7.20 -20.73
C SER A 788 34.16 -7.07 -20.78
N TYR A 789 33.57 -6.64 -19.66
CA TYR A 789 32.13 -6.43 -19.55
C TYR A 789 31.89 -4.93 -19.40
N GLU A 790 31.12 -4.34 -20.30
CA GLU A 790 30.84 -2.90 -20.27
C GLU A 790 29.40 -2.65 -19.82
N ILE A 791 29.24 -1.76 -18.83
CA ILE A 791 27.92 -1.32 -18.37
C ILE A 791 27.52 -0.07 -19.16
N PRO A 792 26.34 -0.07 -19.84
CA PRO A 792 25.87 1.10 -20.54
C PRO A 792 25.74 2.30 -19.58
N LYS A 793 26.30 3.46 -19.96
CA LYS A 793 26.19 4.70 -19.17
C LYS A 793 24.75 5.07 -18.85
N SER A 794 23.82 4.83 -19.80
CA SER A 794 22.38 5.02 -19.59
C SER A 794 21.85 4.22 -18.41
N LEU A 795 22.32 2.98 -18.20
CA LEU A 795 21.91 2.17 -17.05
C LEU A 795 22.45 2.76 -15.73
N ILE A 796 23.73 3.16 -15.71
CA ILE A 796 24.34 3.81 -14.53
C ILE A 796 23.55 5.07 -14.18
N HIS A 797 23.25 5.92 -15.17
CA HIS A 797 22.47 7.15 -14.98
C HIS A 797 21.07 6.85 -14.44
N SER A 798 20.36 5.86 -15.02
CA SER A 798 19.05 5.43 -14.56
C SER A 798 19.11 4.97 -13.10
N LEU A 799 20.02 4.06 -12.74
CA LEU A 799 20.18 3.57 -11.37
C LEU A 799 20.50 4.70 -10.38
N LEU A 800 21.43 5.60 -10.70
CA LEU A 800 21.76 6.74 -9.85
C LEU A 800 20.54 7.64 -9.62
N SER A 801 19.78 7.94 -10.68
CA SER A 801 18.57 8.76 -10.60
C SER A 801 17.49 8.15 -9.69
N THR A 802 17.40 6.80 -9.63
CA THR A 802 16.45 6.11 -8.74
C THR A 802 16.74 6.28 -7.25
N SER A 803 17.86 6.90 -6.88
CA SER A 803 18.22 7.16 -5.48
C SER A 803 17.35 8.24 -4.83
N PHE A 804 16.60 9.00 -5.63
CA PHE A 804 15.76 10.08 -5.14
C PHE A 804 14.28 9.75 -5.20
N PHE A 805 13.55 10.27 -4.23
CA PHE A 805 12.10 10.23 -4.17
C PHE A 805 11.59 11.55 -3.62
N PHE A 806 10.29 11.81 -3.75
CA PHE A 806 9.67 13.06 -3.31
C PHE A 806 8.50 12.80 -2.39
N GLU A 807 8.41 13.63 -1.37
CA GLU A 807 7.34 13.61 -0.40
C GLU A 807 6.75 15.01 -0.25
N LEU A 808 5.44 15.05 0.00
CA LEU A 808 4.76 16.29 0.29
C LEU A 808 5.08 16.71 1.72
N ASP A 809 5.57 17.94 1.88
CA ASP A 809 5.79 18.54 3.18
C ASP A 809 4.46 19.04 3.76
N THR A 810 3.56 19.48 2.88
CA THR A 810 2.22 19.97 3.22
C THR A 810 1.18 19.47 2.22
N LYS A 811 -0.10 19.50 2.63
CA LYS A 811 -1.20 19.20 1.70
C LYS A 811 -1.17 20.19 0.53
N PRO A 812 -1.34 19.74 -0.72
CA PRO A 812 -1.32 20.63 -1.88
C PRO A 812 -2.35 21.76 -1.77
N LEU A 813 -1.93 22.97 -2.15
CA LEU A 813 -2.75 24.18 -2.17
C LEU A 813 -3.38 24.33 -3.56
N PHE A 814 -4.71 24.40 -3.64
CA PHE A 814 -5.44 24.48 -4.90
C PHE A 814 -5.75 25.95 -5.25
N SER A 815 -5.33 26.44 -6.43
CA SER A 815 -5.61 27.77 -7.00
C SER A 815 -6.19 27.67 -8.43
N ARG A 816 -6.49 28.81 -9.10
CA ARG A 816 -7.35 28.88 -10.30
C ARG A 816 -6.94 28.07 -11.49
N GLN A 817 -5.65 27.96 -11.67
CA GLN A 817 -5.03 27.31 -12.81
C GLN A 817 -3.84 26.47 -12.34
N SER A 818 -3.71 26.24 -11.02
CA SER A 818 -2.53 25.60 -10.47
C SER A 818 -2.77 25.02 -9.08
N ILE A 819 -2.40 23.76 -8.89
CA ILE A 819 -2.16 23.07 -7.64
C ILE A 819 -0.72 23.40 -7.28
N ARG A 820 -0.53 24.22 -6.25
CA ARG A 820 0.78 24.46 -5.66
C ARG A 820 1.09 23.33 -4.70
N CYS A 821 2.12 22.57 -5.02
CA CYS A 821 2.66 21.52 -4.17
C CYS A 821 3.92 22.05 -3.48
N GLU A 822 4.02 21.81 -2.18
CA GLU A 822 5.23 22.05 -1.41
C GLU A 822 5.70 20.72 -0.86
N GLY A 823 6.95 20.38 -1.14
CA GLY A 823 7.51 19.10 -0.75
C GLY A 823 9.01 19.08 -0.83
N SER A 824 9.55 17.90 -0.58
CA SER A 824 10.97 17.67 -0.44
C SER A 824 11.40 16.50 -1.31
N ILE A 825 12.49 16.70 -2.06
CA ILE A 825 13.21 15.64 -2.75
C ILE A 825 14.26 15.10 -1.77
N LEU A 826 14.18 13.79 -1.50
CA LEU A 826 14.95 13.07 -0.50
C LEU A 826 15.80 12.01 -1.19
N CYS A 827 16.93 11.64 -0.57
CA CYS A 827 17.76 10.53 -1.03
C CYS A 827 17.50 9.29 -0.17
N SER A 828 17.16 8.17 -0.80
CA SER A 828 16.94 6.89 -0.10
C SER A 828 18.22 6.13 0.19
N ARG A 829 19.40 6.71 -0.02
CA ARG A 829 20.70 6.06 0.19
C ARG A 829 21.46 6.67 1.37
N ASP A 830 22.08 5.82 2.19
CA ASP A 830 22.79 6.23 3.42
C ASP A 830 24.01 7.10 3.13
N SER A 831 24.65 6.87 1.99
CA SER A 831 25.78 7.66 1.50
C SER A 831 25.33 8.66 0.44
N SER A 832 24.30 9.47 0.74
CA SER A 832 23.72 10.42 -0.21
C SER A 832 24.79 11.32 -0.85
N ARG A 833 25.79 11.74 -0.08
CA ARG A 833 26.93 12.54 -0.57
C ARG A 833 27.75 11.82 -1.63
N GLN A 834 28.03 10.52 -1.47
CA GLN A 834 28.75 9.74 -2.48
C GLN A 834 27.91 9.59 -3.75
N VAL A 835 26.60 9.38 -3.61
CA VAL A 835 25.67 9.34 -4.74
C VAL A 835 25.66 10.67 -5.49
N LEU A 836 25.57 11.79 -4.77
CA LEU A 836 25.60 13.14 -5.35
C LEU A 836 26.93 13.44 -6.04
N THR A 837 28.06 13.11 -5.41
CA THR A 837 29.40 13.29 -6.01
C THR A 837 29.54 12.48 -7.29
N ARG A 838 29.03 11.25 -7.31
CA ARG A 838 29.02 10.40 -8.51
C ARG A 838 28.08 10.94 -9.59
N ILE A 839 26.95 11.53 -9.22
CA ILE A 839 26.06 12.20 -10.18
C ILE A 839 26.74 13.43 -10.76
N GLU A 840 27.42 14.25 -9.95
CA GLU A 840 28.16 15.42 -10.44
C GLU A 840 29.28 15.03 -11.42
N SER A 841 29.94 13.87 -11.21
CA SER A 841 30.99 13.38 -12.12
C SER A 841 30.46 12.72 -13.39
N GLU A 842 29.44 11.86 -13.28
CA GLU A 842 28.89 11.10 -14.41
C GLU A 842 27.92 11.94 -15.26
N ILE A 843 27.22 12.89 -14.62
CA ILE A 843 26.16 13.71 -15.21
C ILE A 843 26.35 15.18 -14.79
N PRO A 844 27.36 15.88 -15.34
CA PRO A 844 27.58 17.29 -15.03
C PRO A 844 26.34 18.14 -15.36
N GLY A 845 25.89 18.95 -14.39
CA GLY A 845 24.72 19.81 -14.56
C GLY A 845 23.37 19.10 -14.43
N ALA A 846 23.31 17.94 -13.78
CA ALA A 846 22.04 17.26 -13.49
C ALA A 846 21.04 18.17 -12.76
N VAL A 847 19.76 18.10 -13.15
CA VAL A 847 18.69 18.96 -12.62
C VAL A 847 17.46 18.11 -12.27
N PHE A 848 16.80 18.45 -11.16
CA PHE A 848 15.46 17.94 -10.88
C PHE A 848 14.44 18.72 -11.70
N MET A 849 13.55 18.03 -12.39
CA MET A 849 12.52 18.62 -13.25
C MET A 849 11.18 17.91 -13.06
N THR A 850 10.07 18.52 -13.47
CA THR A 850 8.77 17.82 -13.52
C THR A 850 8.55 17.12 -14.87
N ASP A 851 7.52 16.27 -14.99
CA ASP A 851 7.03 15.67 -16.25
C ASP A 851 6.70 16.69 -17.33
N LEU A 852 6.38 17.92 -16.92
CA LEU A 852 6.07 19.03 -17.81
C LEU A 852 7.27 19.93 -18.09
N GLY A 853 8.46 19.56 -17.59
CA GLY A 853 9.69 20.29 -17.81
C GLY A 853 9.91 21.50 -16.89
N GLU A 854 9.20 21.62 -15.76
CA GLU A 854 9.48 22.67 -14.77
C GLU A 854 10.78 22.35 -14.04
N ASN A 855 11.73 23.29 -14.00
CA ASN A 855 13.02 23.14 -13.33
C ASN A 855 12.88 23.35 -11.81
N LEU A 856 13.25 22.34 -11.03
CA LEU A 856 13.22 22.31 -9.56
C LEU A 856 14.60 22.53 -8.92
N GLY A 857 15.61 22.87 -9.72
CA GLY A 857 16.98 23.17 -9.30
C GLY A 857 17.97 22.04 -9.56
N MET A 858 19.26 22.38 -9.56
CA MET A 858 20.35 21.44 -9.79
C MET A 858 20.45 20.38 -8.70
N VAL A 859 21.01 19.21 -9.04
CA VAL A 859 21.40 18.18 -8.07
C VAL A 859 22.74 18.60 -7.46
N GLN A 860 22.78 18.99 -6.19
CA GLN A 860 23.99 19.55 -5.58
C GLN A 860 24.21 19.04 -4.15
N VAL A 861 25.48 18.84 -3.77
CA VAL A 861 25.84 18.33 -2.43
C VAL A 861 25.40 19.25 -1.28
N HIS A 862 25.36 20.57 -1.49
CA HIS A 862 25.04 21.56 -0.44
C HIS A 862 23.56 21.65 -0.07
N ASP A 863 22.67 21.00 -0.82
CA ASP A 863 21.27 20.81 -0.40
C ASP A 863 21.14 19.74 0.71
N GLY A 864 22.25 19.10 1.09
CA GLY A 864 22.33 18.14 2.20
C GLY A 864 23.01 18.70 3.46
N CYS A 865 22.78 18.04 4.60
CA CYS A 865 23.47 18.32 5.85
C CYS A 865 24.94 17.89 5.76
N GLU A 866 25.85 18.85 5.89
CA GLU A 866 27.30 18.60 5.82
C GLU A 866 27.84 17.66 6.92
N LYS A 867 27.15 17.60 8.07
CA LYS A 867 27.58 16.80 9.23
C LYS A 867 27.18 15.33 9.13
N CYS A 868 25.92 15.05 8.81
CA CYS A 868 25.40 13.68 8.80
C CYS A 868 25.18 13.09 7.41
N GLY A 869 25.38 13.86 6.34
CA GLY A 869 25.16 13.38 4.97
C GLY A 869 23.69 13.13 4.63
N TYR A 870 22.75 13.69 5.40
CA TYR A 870 21.32 13.66 5.08
C TYR A 870 21.01 14.60 3.92
N TYR A 871 20.27 14.15 2.90
CA TYR A 871 19.92 14.98 1.74
C TYR A 871 18.43 15.30 1.69
N ARG A 872 18.09 16.60 1.63
CA ARG A 872 16.71 17.06 1.49
C ARG A 872 16.66 18.41 0.76
N LYS A 873 16.24 18.40 -0.50
CA LYS A 873 15.98 19.61 -1.28
C LYS A 873 14.52 19.97 -1.22
N ARG A 874 14.18 21.11 -0.61
CA ARG A 874 12.81 21.63 -0.61
C ARG A 874 12.48 22.24 -1.97
N VAL A 875 11.33 21.87 -2.52
CA VAL A 875 10.87 22.32 -3.84
C VAL A 875 9.43 22.77 -3.77
N THR A 876 9.07 23.71 -4.63
CA THR A 876 7.70 24.20 -4.80
C THR A 876 7.40 24.30 -6.28
N PHE A 877 6.28 23.74 -6.70
CA PHE A 877 5.84 23.75 -8.11
C PHE A 877 4.32 23.89 -8.20
N GLY A 878 3.82 24.39 -9.33
CA GLY A 878 2.40 24.73 -9.55
C GLY A 878 1.82 24.01 -10.77
N ARG A 879 0.61 23.43 -10.69
CA ARG A 879 0.11 22.58 -11.80
C ARG A 879 -1.38 22.57 -12.10
N GLN A 880 -1.80 22.48 -13.37
CA GLN A 880 -3.23 22.34 -13.73
C GLN A 880 -3.84 20.96 -13.38
N ASN A 881 -3.05 19.87 -13.35
CA ASN A 881 -3.50 18.47 -13.16
C ASN A 881 -2.82 17.75 -11.96
N SER A 882 -3.37 16.59 -11.55
CA SER A 882 -3.14 15.94 -10.24
C SER A 882 -1.96 14.94 -10.11
N VAL A 883 -1.26 14.57 -11.19
CA VAL A 883 -0.15 13.60 -11.16
C VAL A 883 1.22 14.23 -11.48
N VAL A 884 2.05 14.59 -10.51
CA VAL A 884 3.41 15.09 -10.83
C VAL A 884 4.39 13.94 -10.88
N GLN A 885 5.18 13.87 -11.95
CA GLN A 885 6.41 13.09 -11.94
C GLN A 885 7.58 14.06 -11.77
N ILE A 886 8.45 13.82 -10.80
CA ILE A 886 9.73 14.52 -10.72
C ILE A 886 10.76 13.65 -11.41
N ILE A 887 11.26 14.12 -12.55
CA ILE A 887 12.28 13.51 -13.40
C ILE A 887 13.61 14.20 -13.09
N VAL A 888 14.68 13.43 -12.86
CA VAL A 888 16.03 13.99 -12.95
C VAL A 888 16.38 14.02 -14.44
N LEU A 889 16.39 15.21 -15.06
CA LEU A 889 16.75 15.33 -16.47
C LEU A 889 18.26 15.32 -16.61
N THR A 890 18.71 14.31 -17.35
CA THR A 890 20.08 14.13 -17.83
C THR A 890 20.06 14.47 -19.32
N GLY A 891 21.16 14.97 -19.88
CA GLY A 891 21.26 15.39 -21.28
C GLY A 891 21.06 14.26 -22.31
N GLY A 892 19.84 13.72 -22.43
CA GLY A 892 19.42 12.82 -23.49
C GLY A 892 18.60 11.59 -23.14
N LEU A 893 18.31 11.24 -21.86
CA LEU A 893 17.40 10.12 -21.51
C LEU A 893 16.77 10.29 -20.10
N LEU A 894 15.45 10.11 -19.99
CA LEU A 894 14.67 9.99 -18.74
C LEU A 894 15.06 8.68 -17.99
N CYS A 895 14.91 8.48 -16.67
CA CYS A 895 13.66 8.40 -15.90
C CYS A 895 13.97 8.13 -14.40
N ALA A 896 13.77 9.10 -13.51
CA ALA A 896 13.31 8.79 -12.16
C ALA A 896 11.83 9.15 -12.14
N ASN A 897 10.95 8.18 -11.92
CA ASN A 897 9.53 8.43 -11.91
C ASN A 897 9.06 8.62 -10.46
N VAL A 898 9.14 9.84 -9.92
CA VAL A 898 8.45 10.08 -8.65
C VAL A 898 6.96 10.28 -8.91
N ILE A 899 6.14 9.24 -8.83
CA ILE A 899 4.70 9.43 -8.98
C ILE A 899 4.13 10.06 -7.71
N VAL A 900 3.72 11.32 -7.76
CA VAL A 900 2.68 11.84 -6.86
C VAL A 900 1.35 11.35 -7.42
N ARG A 901 0.78 10.29 -6.84
CA ARG A 901 -0.60 9.89 -7.19
C ARG A 901 -1.57 10.86 -6.51
N GLY A 902 -1.93 11.94 -7.20
CA GLY A 902 -3.26 12.51 -7.07
C GLY A 902 -4.21 11.75 -7.98
N GLY A 903 -4.64 10.56 -7.57
CA GLY A 903 -5.73 9.85 -8.25
C GLY A 903 -7.01 10.69 -8.12
N GLY A 904 -7.76 10.83 -9.21
CA GLY A 904 -9.01 11.59 -9.23
C GLY A 904 -9.90 11.24 -8.04
N ASN A 905 -10.43 12.27 -7.38
CA ASN A 905 -11.34 12.18 -6.24
C ASN A 905 -10.87 11.37 -5.01
N ASP A 906 -9.66 10.83 -4.94
CA ASP A 906 -9.14 10.17 -3.74
C ASP A 906 -7.73 10.70 -3.40
N VAL A 907 -7.63 11.33 -2.24
CA VAL A 907 -6.37 11.81 -1.67
C VAL A 907 -5.93 10.70 -0.72
N GLU A 908 -4.96 9.89 -1.15
CA GLU A 908 -4.12 9.06 -0.26
C GLU A 908 -2.89 9.83 0.16
#